data_AF-A0A4T0J7I8-F1
#
_entry.id   AF-A0A4T0J7I8-F1
#
_cell.length_a   1.000
_cell.length_b   1.000
_cell.length_c   1.000
_cell.angle_alpha   90.00
_cell.angle_beta   90.00
_cell.angle_gamma   90.00
#
_symmetry.space_group_name_H-M   'P 1'
#
loop_
_entity.id
_entity.type
_entity.pdbx_description
1 polymer ?
#
loop_
_entity_poly.entity_id
_entity_poly.type
_entity_poly.pdbx_seq_one_letter_code
_entity_poly.pdbx_strand_id
1 'polypeptide(L)'
;MAFTGSPQQQPQPQPQHANMYTATTTPTNHSQSKKRQSDLEEALKQYKKKKPTDRSLPPSVQAIESVREQSKMYDDLTRFEKRLDMIAAHKRAQIHDSLQRPAKTTRQLRVFLSNTASGQPWQQREQQQFGEMVNFETGAGIPAWTFKIEGRLLDGTTTKANRGAPKKFSSLLKSMIVEFDRDSSIYPESSIVEWHKQPGESDKDGFEIKRRGDQATKAKIILHLDHMPEKYGISEPLSQLLGIKEDSRAGIITHMWAYVKQNNLLDKEDRRVIKADSNLKEIFHADSIYYHELPDVVQKYLIPVEPVVLEYTVMVDKELTQSEHAFDINIDVEDAIKQKMANTITAYMPNHDLSQRIAQLDEEISQTAIAVRNAIVKRDFLDEFSNDSAAFVKNWINSQSRDLDLILGSEHANVPVEEMRRADFYRRDWVQEAIIVAESKASSSATVEDMHDLSAEDILKESGDRKDADLRHFTVNFGPQHPAAHGVLRLILELNGEEILRADPHIGLLHRGTEKLMEYKNYVQALPYMDRLDYSSAMTNELSYTKAVEKLLNIDVPERAKWIRTLFSEITRILNHIMAVLSHAMDVGALTPFLYGFEEREKLMEFYERVSGARLHAAYIRPGGVAFDLPHGLLEDIHKWATQFSSRIDEIEEIVTGNRIWKERTIGVGRVTADEALDYCFSGPMLRGSGIPWDLRKTQPYEKYDEVDFDIPVGENGDCYDRYICRIQEMREAIRIIGQCCNKMPPGPYKIDDHKIVPPPRASMKESMESLIHHFKLFSEGYAVPAGETYSAIEAPKGEMAVHLISDGTNRPYKCKIRAPGFAHLAGADFMSRHHFLPDMVAIIGTSDLVFGEVDR
;
A
#
# COMPACT_ATOMS: atom_id res chain seq x y z
N MET A 1 35.77 58.50 31.30
CA MET A 1 37.01 58.76 30.55
C MET A 1 37.42 57.47 29.86
N ALA A 2 37.76 57.34 28.59
CA ALA A 2 37.60 58.14 27.38
C ALA A 2 37.96 57.19 26.20
N PHE A 3 37.16 57.22 25.14
CA PHE A 3 37.50 57.12 23.70
C PHE A 3 38.41 56.03 23.06
N THR A 4 37.90 55.57 21.90
CA THR A 4 38.57 55.12 20.63
C THR A 4 39.37 53.81 20.65
N GLY A 5 39.45 52.96 19.62
CA GLY A 5 39.06 52.98 18.19
C GLY A 5 39.88 51.88 17.48
N SER A 6 39.29 51.23 16.48
CA SER A 6 39.66 49.97 15.76
C SER A 6 41.08 49.89 15.15
N PRO A 7 41.59 48.69 14.73
CA PRO A 7 41.32 48.20 13.35
C PRO A 7 41.30 46.66 13.14
N GLN A 8 40.87 46.26 11.93
CA GLN A 8 40.72 44.91 11.36
C GLN A 8 41.98 44.02 11.44
N GLN A 9 41.79 42.71 11.65
CA GLN A 9 42.78 41.67 11.36
C GLN A 9 42.16 40.48 10.61
N GLN A 10 42.73 40.18 9.44
CA GLN A 10 42.66 38.92 8.71
C GLN A 10 43.39 37.80 9.49
N PRO A 11 43.02 36.52 9.39
CA PRO A 11 43.90 35.43 9.73
C PRO A 11 44.78 35.06 8.53
N GLN A 12 46.10 35.21 8.69
CA GLN A 12 47.11 34.62 7.80
C GLN A 12 47.42 33.16 8.18
N PRO A 13 47.91 32.38 7.20
CA PRO A 13 48.20 30.94 7.27
C PRO A 13 49.63 30.67 7.73
N GLN A 14 50.01 29.42 8.03
CA GLN A 14 51.38 28.95 7.79
C GLN A 14 51.51 27.42 7.59
N PRO A 15 52.55 26.99 6.85
CA PRO A 15 52.54 25.85 5.93
C PRO A 15 53.74 24.88 6.19
N GLN A 16 54.15 24.16 5.14
CA GLN A 16 55.47 23.53 4.91
C GLN A 16 55.60 22.05 5.33
N HIS A 17 56.18 21.13 4.55
CA HIS A 17 56.88 21.22 3.27
C HIS A 17 56.78 19.84 2.56
N ALA A 18 56.69 19.87 1.23
CA ALA A 18 56.84 18.71 0.36
C ALA A 18 58.32 18.37 0.13
N ASN A 19 58.63 17.07 -0.10
CA ASN A 19 59.45 16.67 -1.25
C ASN A 19 59.29 15.18 -1.60
N MET A 20 59.34 14.95 -2.91
CA MET A 20 59.08 13.73 -3.68
C MET A 20 60.19 12.67 -3.56
N TYR A 21 59.82 11.38 -3.66
CA TYR A 21 60.05 10.48 -4.81
C TYR A 21 60.07 9.00 -4.37
N THR A 22 59.08 8.21 -4.79
CA THR A 22 59.21 6.99 -5.65
C THR A 22 57.92 6.16 -5.64
N ALA A 23 57.69 5.50 -6.76
CA ALA A 23 56.41 4.96 -7.21
C ALA A 23 55.97 3.67 -6.50
N THR A 24 54.67 3.59 -6.17
CA THR A 24 53.89 2.34 -6.17
C THR A 24 52.43 2.64 -6.49
N THR A 25 51.97 2.06 -7.59
CA THR A 25 50.59 1.95 -8.07
C THR A 25 49.64 1.40 -7.00
N THR A 26 48.55 2.11 -6.71
CA THR A 26 47.40 1.59 -5.94
C THR A 26 46.33 0.99 -6.88
N PRO A 27 45.76 -0.17 -6.54
CA PRO A 27 44.98 -0.99 -7.46
C PRO A 27 43.52 -0.53 -7.64
N THR A 28 43.06 -0.74 -8.86
CA THR A 28 41.73 -0.52 -9.43
C THR A 28 40.69 -1.54 -8.96
N ASN A 29 39.45 -1.07 -8.79
CA ASN A 29 38.13 -1.63 -9.18
C ASN A 29 37.87 -3.16 -9.30
N HIS A 30 38.61 -4.03 -8.63
CA HIS A 30 38.42 -5.49 -8.71
C HIS A 30 37.51 -6.12 -7.66
N SER A 31 36.99 -5.36 -6.68
CA SER A 31 36.14 -5.93 -5.61
C SER A 31 34.64 -5.94 -5.93
N GLN A 32 34.16 -5.07 -6.82
CA GLN A 32 32.75 -5.06 -7.23
C GLN A 32 32.45 -6.01 -8.41
N SER A 33 33.44 -6.33 -9.26
CA SER A 33 33.25 -7.32 -10.32
C SER A 33 33.21 -8.75 -9.79
N LYS A 34 33.93 -9.04 -8.68
CA LYS A 34 33.92 -10.36 -8.03
C LYS A 34 32.60 -10.67 -7.33
N LYS A 35 31.92 -9.68 -6.73
CA LYS A 35 30.57 -9.86 -6.17
C LYS A 35 29.52 -10.08 -7.26
N ARG A 36 29.56 -9.32 -8.36
CA ARG A 36 28.66 -9.57 -9.50
C ARG A 36 28.95 -10.90 -10.21
N GLN A 37 30.21 -11.36 -10.25
CA GLN A 37 30.54 -12.70 -10.76
C GLN A 37 30.14 -13.82 -9.80
N SER A 38 30.24 -13.64 -8.48
CA SER A 38 29.73 -14.62 -7.51
C SER A 38 28.22 -14.73 -7.55
N ASP A 39 27.51 -13.61 -7.68
CA ASP A 39 26.05 -13.58 -7.77
C ASP A 39 25.57 -14.15 -9.12
N LEU A 40 26.34 -13.94 -10.21
CA LEU A 40 26.08 -14.53 -11.52
C LEU A 40 26.44 -16.03 -11.53
N GLU A 41 27.50 -16.46 -10.84
CA GLU A 41 27.86 -17.87 -10.66
C GLU A 41 26.87 -18.61 -9.74
N GLU A 42 26.34 -17.96 -8.70
CA GLU A 42 25.25 -18.48 -7.87
C GLU A 42 23.93 -18.53 -8.64
N ALA A 43 23.61 -17.51 -9.44
CA ALA A 43 22.45 -17.52 -10.34
C ALA A 43 22.58 -18.59 -11.45
N LEU A 44 23.79 -18.81 -11.99
CA LEU A 44 24.09 -19.88 -12.96
C LEU A 44 24.12 -21.28 -12.30
N LYS A 45 24.51 -21.38 -11.02
CA LYS A 45 24.39 -22.63 -10.22
C LYS A 45 22.94 -22.94 -9.87
N GLN A 46 22.11 -21.94 -9.59
CA GLN A 46 20.65 -22.09 -9.46
C GLN A 46 20.01 -22.50 -10.79
N TYR A 47 20.44 -21.92 -11.92
CA TYR A 47 20.01 -22.33 -13.27
C TYR A 47 20.47 -23.75 -13.66
N LYS A 48 21.51 -24.29 -13.01
CA LYS A 48 22.00 -25.66 -13.22
C LYS A 48 21.41 -26.71 -12.28
N LYS A 49 20.63 -26.32 -11.26
CA LYS A 49 19.73 -27.26 -10.57
C LYS A 49 18.55 -27.53 -11.51
N LYS A 50 18.77 -28.39 -12.51
CA LYS A 50 17.67 -28.96 -13.31
C LYS A 50 16.64 -29.52 -12.34
N LYS A 51 15.38 -29.11 -12.48
CA LYS A 51 14.27 -29.71 -11.74
C LYS A 51 14.37 -31.24 -11.91
N PRO A 52 14.10 -32.07 -10.89
CA PRO A 52 14.19 -33.53 -11.02
C PRO A 52 13.30 -34.09 -12.13
N THR A 53 12.19 -33.39 -12.45
CA THR A 53 11.26 -33.65 -13.56
C THR A 53 11.90 -33.46 -14.95
N ASP A 54 13.05 -32.79 -15.02
CA ASP A 54 13.74 -32.40 -16.24
C ASP A 54 14.81 -33.43 -16.68
N ARG A 55 14.94 -34.54 -15.94
CA ARG A 55 15.76 -35.71 -16.32
C ARG A 55 14.94 -36.63 -17.20
N SER A 56 15.36 -36.80 -18.45
CA SER A 56 14.84 -37.84 -19.34
C SER A 56 14.97 -39.22 -18.66
N LEU A 57 13.94 -40.06 -18.78
CA LEU A 57 13.96 -41.41 -18.23
C LEU A 57 15.19 -42.19 -18.74
N PRO A 58 15.85 -42.99 -17.89
CA PRO A 58 17.00 -43.80 -18.32
C PRO A 58 16.63 -44.76 -19.46
N PRO A 59 17.53 -45.02 -20.43
CA PRO A 59 17.25 -45.90 -21.57
C PRO A 59 16.85 -47.34 -21.18
N SER A 60 17.26 -47.79 -20.00
CA SER A 60 16.93 -49.11 -19.44
C SER A 60 15.45 -49.24 -19.06
N VAL A 61 14.79 -48.15 -18.65
CA VAL A 61 13.36 -48.13 -18.31
C VAL A 61 12.49 -48.08 -19.57
N GLN A 62 12.99 -47.46 -20.64
CA GLN A 62 12.34 -47.41 -21.95
C GLN A 62 12.33 -48.77 -22.67
N ALA A 63 13.20 -49.69 -22.27
CA ALA A 63 13.31 -51.04 -22.83
C ALA A 63 12.28 -52.04 -22.26
N ILE A 64 11.54 -51.67 -21.20
CA ILE A 64 10.54 -52.53 -20.58
C ILE A 64 9.22 -52.43 -21.37
N GLU A 65 8.78 -53.56 -21.94
CA GLU A 65 7.62 -53.66 -22.84
C GLU A 65 6.33 -53.08 -22.23
N SER A 66 6.11 -53.28 -20.93
CA SER A 66 4.89 -52.83 -20.22
C SER A 66 4.81 -51.32 -19.95
N VAL A 67 5.94 -50.61 -19.97
CA VAL A 67 6.03 -49.18 -19.58
C VAL A 67 6.30 -48.27 -20.79
N ARG A 68 6.60 -48.86 -21.96
CA ARG A 68 7.05 -48.17 -23.18
C ARG A 68 6.06 -47.14 -23.71
N GLU A 69 4.76 -47.45 -23.71
CA GLU A 69 3.72 -46.52 -24.18
C GLU A 69 3.54 -45.33 -23.23
N GLN A 70 3.55 -45.59 -21.92
CA GLN A 70 3.44 -44.56 -20.89
C GLN A 70 4.68 -43.65 -20.87
N SER A 71 5.87 -44.20 -21.09
CA SER A 71 7.11 -43.43 -21.23
C SER A 71 7.08 -42.48 -22.43
N LYS A 72 6.44 -42.87 -23.53
CA LYS A 72 6.34 -42.03 -24.74
C LYS A 72 5.38 -40.86 -24.52
N MET A 73 4.25 -41.10 -23.84
CA MET A 73 3.32 -40.03 -23.46
C MET A 73 3.97 -39.02 -22.50
N TYR A 74 4.77 -39.49 -21.54
CA TYR A 74 5.51 -38.62 -20.63
C TYR A 74 6.51 -37.71 -21.37
N ASP A 75 7.27 -38.25 -22.32
CA ASP A 75 8.20 -37.46 -23.15
C ASP A 75 7.47 -36.43 -24.01
N ASP A 76 6.33 -36.77 -24.59
CA ASP A 76 5.52 -35.84 -25.40
C ASP A 76 4.93 -34.71 -24.54
N LEU A 77 4.50 -35.01 -23.31
CA LEU A 77 3.99 -34.02 -22.36
C LEU A 77 5.10 -33.06 -21.90
N THR A 78 6.28 -33.60 -21.61
CA THR A 78 7.47 -32.80 -21.26
C THR A 78 7.90 -31.87 -22.41
N ARG A 79 7.80 -32.33 -23.66
CA ARG A 79 8.06 -31.50 -24.85
C ARG A 79 7.01 -30.41 -25.03
N PHE A 80 5.75 -30.71 -24.74
CA PHE A 80 4.65 -29.75 -24.83
C PHE A 80 4.80 -28.64 -23.79
N GLU A 81 5.14 -28.98 -22.54
CA GLU A 81 5.43 -28.03 -21.46
C GLU A 81 6.57 -27.08 -21.83
N LYS A 82 7.70 -27.62 -22.32
CA LYS A 82 8.84 -26.81 -22.80
C LYS A 82 8.46 -25.84 -23.91
N ARG A 83 7.55 -26.24 -24.81
CA ARG A 83 7.05 -25.39 -25.89
C ARG A 83 6.16 -24.27 -25.34
N LEU A 84 5.29 -24.58 -24.38
CA LEU A 84 4.43 -23.61 -23.72
C LEU A 84 5.24 -22.56 -22.96
N ASP A 85 6.24 -22.98 -22.18
CA ASP A 85 7.12 -22.07 -21.45
C ASP A 85 7.89 -21.13 -22.37
N MET A 86 8.41 -21.65 -23.49
CA MET A 86 9.08 -20.83 -24.50
C MET A 86 8.14 -19.79 -25.12
N ILE A 87 6.89 -20.17 -25.43
CA ILE A 87 5.88 -19.25 -25.98
C ILE A 87 5.49 -18.20 -24.94
N ALA A 88 5.28 -18.60 -23.68
CA ALA A 88 4.94 -17.69 -22.59
C ALA A 88 6.05 -16.68 -22.32
N ALA A 89 7.31 -17.12 -22.28
CA ALA A 89 8.48 -16.25 -22.13
C ALA A 89 8.61 -15.25 -23.28
N HIS A 90 8.44 -15.72 -24.53
CA HIS A 90 8.47 -14.84 -25.70
C HIS A 90 7.33 -13.80 -25.66
N LYS A 91 6.13 -14.20 -25.25
CA LYS A 91 4.99 -13.28 -25.09
C LYS A 91 5.20 -12.28 -23.96
N ARG A 92 5.77 -12.70 -22.82
CA ARG A 92 6.15 -11.80 -21.72
C ARG A 92 7.19 -10.78 -22.16
N ALA A 93 8.22 -11.19 -22.89
CA ALA A 93 9.24 -10.29 -23.44
C ALA A 93 8.62 -9.30 -24.44
N GLN A 94 7.71 -9.76 -25.31
CA GLN A 94 7.00 -8.90 -26.26
C GLN A 94 6.10 -7.88 -25.54
N ILE A 95 5.39 -8.29 -24.49
CA ILE A 95 4.55 -7.41 -23.67
C ILE A 95 5.42 -6.38 -22.93
N HIS A 96 6.52 -6.81 -22.31
CA HIS A 96 7.47 -5.93 -21.63
C HIS A 96 8.10 -4.91 -22.59
N ASP A 97 8.53 -5.34 -23.79
CA ASP A 97 9.06 -4.44 -24.83
C ASP A 97 7.99 -3.45 -25.33
N SER A 98 6.73 -3.89 -25.42
CA SER A 98 5.61 -3.01 -25.78
C SER A 98 5.21 -2.02 -24.67
N LEU A 99 5.41 -2.39 -23.40
CA LEU A 99 5.16 -1.55 -22.23
C LEU A 99 6.22 -0.47 -22.05
N GLN A 100 7.47 -0.75 -22.43
CA GLN A 100 8.56 0.22 -22.38
C GLN A 100 8.48 1.29 -23.49
N ARG A 101 7.62 1.12 -24.50
CA ARG A 101 7.40 2.14 -25.54
C ARG A 101 6.44 3.22 -25.03
N PRO A 102 6.89 4.47 -24.82
CA PRO A 102 6.00 5.54 -24.42
C PRO A 102 5.00 5.82 -25.55
N ALA A 103 3.70 5.64 -25.28
CA ALA A 103 2.65 6.03 -26.21
C ALA A 103 2.51 7.56 -26.17
N LYS A 104 2.80 8.21 -27.29
CA LYS A 104 2.72 9.67 -27.45
C LYS A 104 1.36 10.05 -28.02
N THR A 105 0.78 11.13 -27.51
CA THR A 105 -0.40 11.78 -28.09
C THR A 105 -0.03 13.15 -28.61
N THR A 106 -0.38 13.46 -29.86
CA THR A 106 -0.20 14.79 -30.44
C THR A 106 -1.25 15.74 -29.84
N ARG A 107 -0.80 16.83 -29.23
CA ARG A 107 -1.64 17.91 -28.68
C ARG A 107 -1.28 19.24 -29.32
N GLN A 108 -2.21 20.18 -29.36
CA GLN A 108 -1.99 21.52 -29.92
C GLN A 108 -1.61 22.51 -28.82
N LEU A 109 -0.43 23.11 -28.91
CA LEU A 109 -0.01 24.26 -28.13
C LEU A 109 -0.41 25.53 -28.88
N ARG A 110 -1.30 26.33 -28.28
CA ARG A 110 -1.71 27.62 -28.83
C ARG A 110 -0.91 28.74 -28.19
N VAL A 111 -0.18 29.51 -29.01
CA VAL A 111 0.64 30.65 -28.59
C VAL A 111 -0.09 31.96 -28.91
N PHE A 112 -0.20 32.83 -27.92
CA PHE A 112 -0.82 34.16 -27.98
C PHE A 112 0.25 35.24 -27.87
N LEU A 113 0.24 36.17 -28.83
CA LEU A 113 1.13 37.32 -28.86
C LEU A 113 0.30 38.59 -28.65
N SER A 114 0.74 39.43 -27.73
CA SER A 114 0.11 40.72 -27.46
C SER A 114 1.15 41.77 -27.10
N ASN A 115 0.86 43.03 -27.39
CA ASN A 115 1.70 44.13 -26.97
C ASN A 115 0.86 45.25 -26.35
N THR A 116 1.40 45.86 -25.29
CA THR A 116 0.82 47.00 -24.59
C THR A 116 1.72 48.21 -24.78
N ALA A 117 1.20 49.32 -25.29
CA ALA A 117 1.95 50.56 -25.48
C ALA A 117 1.68 51.54 -24.33
N SER A 118 2.74 52.15 -23.78
CA SER A 118 2.67 53.05 -22.64
C SER A 118 3.55 54.28 -22.87
N GLY A 119 3.05 55.47 -22.50
CA GLY A 119 3.82 56.72 -22.59
C GLY A 119 3.96 57.25 -24.01
N GLN A 120 3.08 56.87 -24.94
CA GLN A 120 3.12 57.31 -26.33
C GLN A 120 2.65 58.75 -26.51
N PRO A 121 3.10 59.46 -27.56
CA PRO A 121 2.75 60.88 -27.77
C PRO A 121 1.24 61.15 -27.86
N TRP A 122 0.46 60.18 -28.35
CA TRP A 122 -1.00 60.28 -28.43
C TRP A 122 -1.68 60.09 -27.06
N GLN A 123 -1.12 59.26 -26.17
CA GLN A 123 -1.59 59.10 -24.77
C GLN A 123 -1.26 60.34 -23.93
N GLN A 124 -0.11 60.98 -24.17
CA GLN A 124 0.28 62.21 -23.49
C GLN A 124 -0.60 63.40 -23.87
N ARG A 125 -1.19 63.43 -25.07
CA ARG A 125 -2.17 64.46 -25.47
C ARG A 125 -3.46 64.41 -24.65
N GLU A 126 -3.90 63.22 -24.23
CA GLU A 126 -5.05 63.08 -23.31
C GLU A 126 -4.68 63.47 -21.87
N GLN A 127 -3.43 63.27 -21.46
CA GLN A 127 -2.93 63.63 -20.12
C GLN A 127 -2.51 65.11 -19.97
N GLN A 128 -2.39 65.88 -21.05
CA GLN A 128 -2.03 67.30 -21.04
C GLN A 128 -3.07 68.26 -20.42
N GLN A 129 -4.24 67.76 -19.95
CA GLN A 129 -5.14 68.54 -19.09
C GLN A 129 -4.63 68.66 -17.63
N PHE A 130 -3.69 67.83 -17.20
CA PHE A 130 -3.12 67.82 -15.84
C PHE A 130 -1.60 67.86 -15.91
N GLY A 131 -1.04 69.02 -16.26
CA GLY A 131 0.40 69.35 -16.38
C GLY A 131 1.43 68.53 -15.56
N GLU A 132 1.76 67.33 -16.01
CA GLU A 132 2.91 66.54 -15.53
C GLU A 132 4.09 66.65 -16.50
N MET A 133 5.27 67.02 -15.98
CA MET A 133 6.53 66.99 -16.72
C MET A 133 7.13 65.58 -16.72
N VAL A 134 7.77 65.21 -17.84
CA VAL A 134 8.49 63.95 -18.04
C VAL A 134 9.55 63.76 -16.94
N ASN A 135 9.48 62.65 -16.21
CA ASN A 135 10.39 62.35 -15.12
C ASN A 135 11.42 61.29 -15.55
N PHE A 136 12.66 61.72 -15.80
CA PHE A 136 13.73 60.90 -16.36
C PHE A 136 14.25 59.81 -15.41
N GLU A 137 14.01 59.93 -14.09
CA GLU A 137 14.46 58.95 -13.09
C GLU A 137 13.48 57.78 -12.91
N THR A 138 12.16 58.01 -13.04
CA THR A 138 11.14 56.96 -12.91
C THR A 138 10.71 56.35 -14.24
N GLY A 139 11.12 56.94 -15.37
CA GLY A 139 10.73 56.51 -16.71
C GLY A 139 9.29 56.86 -17.11
N ALA A 140 8.58 57.63 -16.27
CA ALA A 140 7.23 58.11 -16.55
C ALA A 140 7.26 59.17 -17.66
N GLY A 141 6.49 58.95 -18.73
CA GLY A 141 6.44 59.83 -19.90
C GLY A 141 7.45 59.50 -21.01
N ILE A 142 8.21 58.41 -20.91
CA ILE A 142 9.05 57.91 -21.99
C ILE A 142 8.26 56.88 -22.81
N PRO A 143 8.16 57.01 -24.15
CA PRO A 143 7.52 56.02 -25.00
C PRO A 143 8.14 54.63 -24.82
N ALA A 144 7.32 53.67 -24.40
CA ALA A 144 7.71 52.29 -24.21
C ALA A 144 6.58 51.34 -24.62
N TRP A 145 6.94 50.09 -24.84
CA TRP A 145 6.00 49.02 -25.09
C TRP A 145 6.43 47.76 -24.34
N THR A 146 5.43 46.99 -23.91
CA THR A 146 5.59 45.68 -23.28
C THR A 146 5.06 44.63 -24.24
N PHE A 147 5.92 43.73 -24.71
CA PHE A 147 5.56 42.61 -25.55
C PHE A 147 5.40 41.35 -24.71
N LYS A 148 4.27 40.65 -24.85
CA LYS A 148 3.89 39.50 -24.05
C LYS A 148 3.64 38.28 -24.94
N ILE A 149 4.28 37.17 -24.57
CA ILE A 149 4.18 35.85 -25.22
C ILE A 149 3.59 34.87 -24.21
N GLU A 150 2.40 34.35 -24.46
CA GLU A 150 1.74 33.34 -23.62
C GLU A 150 1.46 32.07 -24.42
N GLY A 151 1.52 30.89 -23.79
CA GLY A 151 1.17 29.63 -24.45
C GLY A 151 0.27 28.76 -23.59
N ARG A 152 -0.73 28.11 -24.21
CA ARG A 152 -1.65 27.18 -23.55
C ARG A 152 -1.82 25.91 -24.36
N LEU A 153 -1.72 24.77 -23.70
CA LEU A 153 -2.00 23.47 -24.30
C LEU A 153 -3.52 23.27 -24.40
N LEU A 154 -4.00 22.92 -25.60
CA LEU A 154 -5.41 22.58 -25.82
C LEU A 154 -5.60 21.08 -25.58
N ASP A 155 -6.47 20.75 -24.63
CA ASP A 155 -6.88 19.38 -24.35
C ASP A 155 -8.00 18.96 -25.32
N GLY A 156 -7.78 17.86 -26.05
CA GLY A 156 -8.85 17.20 -26.81
C GLY A 156 -9.98 16.75 -25.89
N THR A 157 -11.22 16.71 -26.41
CA THR A 157 -12.49 16.44 -25.72
C THR A 157 -12.49 15.14 -24.89
N THR A 158 -11.91 15.18 -23.70
CA THR A 158 -11.92 14.10 -22.73
C THR A 158 -12.42 14.62 -21.38
N THR A 159 -13.27 13.82 -20.75
CA THR A 159 -14.09 14.13 -19.59
C THR A 159 -13.27 14.65 -18.40
N LYS A 160 -13.83 15.63 -17.67
CA LYS A 160 -13.20 16.44 -16.61
C LYS A 160 -12.57 15.65 -15.45
N ALA A 161 -12.78 14.33 -15.36
CA ALA A 161 -12.40 13.50 -14.21
C ALA A 161 -10.91 13.06 -14.18
N ASN A 162 -10.11 13.31 -15.23
CA ASN A 162 -8.72 12.82 -15.33
C ASN A 162 -7.68 13.93 -15.60
N ARG A 163 -7.92 15.16 -15.14
CA ARG A 163 -6.94 16.26 -15.32
C ARG A 163 -5.83 16.18 -14.28
N GLY A 164 -4.62 15.83 -14.71
CA GLY A 164 -3.40 16.19 -13.99
C GLY A 164 -3.18 17.71 -14.01
N ALA A 165 -2.22 18.21 -13.22
CA ALA A 165 -1.89 19.65 -13.22
C ALA A 165 -1.53 20.14 -14.64
N PRO A 166 -2.06 21.27 -15.11
CA PRO A 166 -1.77 21.78 -16.45
C PRO A 166 -0.28 22.07 -16.59
N LYS A 167 0.36 21.51 -17.62
CA LYS A 167 1.76 21.82 -17.94
C LYS A 167 1.84 23.28 -18.40
N LYS A 168 2.72 24.05 -17.78
CA LYS A 168 2.96 25.46 -18.08
C LYS A 168 3.81 25.63 -19.34
N PHE A 169 3.71 26.79 -19.99
CA PHE A 169 4.38 27.09 -21.27
C PHE A 169 5.89 26.87 -21.24
N SER A 170 6.60 27.32 -20.21
CA SER A 170 8.06 27.19 -20.10
C SER A 170 8.53 25.74 -19.96
N SER A 171 7.67 24.82 -19.50
CA SER A 171 8.02 23.40 -19.39
C SER A 171 8.21 22.75 -20.75
N LEU A 172 7.64 23.31 -21.81
CA LEU A 172 7.62 22.76 -23.17
C LEU A 172 8.73 23.35 -24.07
N LEU A 173 9.52 24.29 -23.57
CA LEU A 173 10.56 25.02 -24.30
C LEU A 173 11.95 24.74 -23.71
N LYS A 174 12.93 24.49 -24.58
CA LYS A 174 14.35 24.38 -24.24
C LYS A 174 15.00 25.77 -24.22
N SER A 175 14.69 26.59 -25.21
CA SER A 175 15.09 28.00 -25.29
C SER A 175 14.16 28.80 -26.19
N MET A 176 14.16 30.12 -26.01
CA MET A 176 13.41 31.08 -26.84
C MET A 176 14.30 32.26 -27.15
N ILE A 177 14.35 32.66 -28.42
CA ILE A 177 15.09 33.83 -28.89
C ILE A 177 14.09 34.77 -29.56
N VAL A 178 14.11 36.05 -29.19
CA VAL A 178 13.28 37.09 -29.81
C VAL A 178 14.18 38.15 -30.40
N GLU A 179 14.15 38.28 -31.72
CA GLU A 179 14.89 39.27 -32.50
C GLU A 179 13.96 40.41 -32.90
N PHE A 180 14.36 41.65 -32.60
CA PHE A 180 13.64 42.85 -33.00
C PHE A 180 14.39 43.59 -34.11
N ASP A 181 13.70 43.96 -35.17
CA ASP A 181 14.25 44.75 -36.28
C ASP A 181 14.32 46.24 -35.87
N ARG A 182 15.43 46.63 -35.23
CA ARG A 182 15.65 47.97 -34.66
C ARG A 182 17.04 48.50 -34.99
N ASP A 183 17.12 49.80 -35.28
CA ASP A 183 18.39 50.51 -35.47
C ASP A 183 19.17 50.61 -34.15
N SER A 184 20.31 49.94 -34.10
CA SER A 184 21.24 49.91 -32.96
C SER A 184 21.95 51.24 -32.68
N SER A 185 21.83 52.23 -33.58
CA SER A 185 22.35 53.58 -33.41
C SER A 185 21.43 54.49 -32.60
N ILE A 186 20.11 54.21 -32.60
CA ILE A 186 19.08 55.02 -31.94
C ILE A 186 18.75 54.46 -30.56
N TYR A 187 18.89 53.14 -30.38
CA TYR A 187 18.56 52.45 -29.14
C TYR A 187 19.76 51.64 -28.62
N PRO A 188 20.29 51.91 -27.41
CA PRO A 188 21.45 51.22 -26.86
C PRO A 188 21.16 49.80 -26.33
N GLU A 189 19.88 49.39 -26.33
CA GLU A 189 19.44 48.08 -25.89
C GLU A 189 19.62 47.02 -26.98
N SER A 190 20.02 45.79 -26.62
CA SER A 190 20.21 44.71 -27.59
C SER A 190 18.93 44.39 -28.36
N SER A 191 19.04 44.29 -29.68
CA SER A 191 17.94 43.87 -30.56
C SER A 191 17.52 42.40 -30.36
N ILE A 192 18.37 41.59 -29.71
CA ILE A 192 18.14 40.17 -29.45
C ILE A 192 17.90 39.95 -27.95
N VAL A 193 16.89 39.16 -27.61
CA VAL A 193 16.57 38.68 -26.26
C VAL A 193 16.59 37.15 -26.26
N GLU A 194 17.45 36.55 -25.44
CA GLU A 194 17.57 35.09 -25.34
C GLU A 194 17.11 34.61 -23.96
N TRP A 195 16.31 33.55 -23.93
CA TRP A 195 15.91 32.85 -22.72
C TRP A 195 16.28 31.36 -22.85
N HIS A 196 17.00 30.85 -21.84
CA HIS A 196 17.36 29.44 -21.71
C HIS A 196 16.84 28.90 -20.38
N LYS A 197 16.26 27.71 -20.39
CA LYS A 197 15.77 27.04 -19.19
C LYS A 197 16.94 26.65 -18.28
N GLN A 198 17.00 27.19 -17.06
CA GLN A 198 18.00 26.79 -16.07
C GLN A 198 17.51 25.64 -15.19
N PRO A 199 18.39 24.69 -14.79
CA PRO A 199 18.01 23.58 -13.94
C PRO A 199 17.63 24.07 -12.54
N GLY A 200 16.34 24.02 -12.21
CA GLY A 200 15.78 24.42 -10.91
C GLY A 200 14.86 25.65 -10.93
N GLU A 201 14.67 26.30 -12.08
CA GLU A 201 13.73 27.42 -12.20
C GLU A 201 12.26 26.95 -12.22
N SER A 202 11.37 27.67 -11.54
CA SER A 202 9.93 27.35 -11.53
C SER A 202 9.29 27.62 -12.88
N ASP A 203 8.44 26.71 -13.35
CA ASP A 203 7.77 26.87 -14.63
C ASP A 203 6.80 28.08 -14.66
N LYS A 204 6.76 28.79 -15.80
CA LYS A 204 6.00 30.03 -16.09
C LYS A 204 5.08 29.85 -17.30
N ASP A 205 3.96 30.58 -17.32
CA ASP A 205 2.93 30.51 -18.37
C ASP A 205 3.16 31.48 -19.54
N GLY A 206 4.05 32.46 -19.37
CA GLY A 206 4.38 33.43 -20.41
C GLY A 206 5.61 34.27 -20.07
N PHE A 207 6.05 35.04 -21.05
CA PHE A 207 7.20 35.95 -20.96
C PHE A 207 6.78 37.38 -21.31
N GLU A 208 7.33 38.35 -20.59
CA GLU A 208 7.12 39.77 -20.82
C GLU A 208 8.45 40.45 -21.12
N ILE A 209 8.53 41.14 -22.25
CA ILE A 209 9.71 41.89 -22.70
C ILE A 209 9.34 43.37 -22.74
N LYS A 210 10.02 44.19 -21.94
CA LYS A 210 9.80 45.63 -21.88
C LYS A 210 10.93 46.34 -22.62
N ARG A 211 10.59 47.18 -23.60
CA ARG A 211 11.54 47.96 -24.39
C ARG A 211 11.03 49.39 -24.59
N ARG A 212 11.93 50.35 -24.71
CA ARG A 212 11.61 51.75 -25.06
C ARG A 212 11.38 51.85 -26.57
N GLY A 213 10.48 52.71 -27.04
CA GLY A 213 10.27 52.95 -28.48
C GLY A 213 8.90 53.55 -28.80
N ASP A 214 8.87 54.34 -29.87
CA ASP A 214 7.72 55.07 -30.40
C ASP A 214 7.23 54.58 -31.77
N GLN A 215 8.04 53.75 -32.46
CA GLN A 215 7.73 53.22 -33.80
C GLN A 215 7.33 51.74 -33.78
N ALA A 216 6.55 51.36 -34.79
CA ALA A 216 6.19 49.96 -35.01
C ALA A 216 7.43 49.12 -35.35
N THR A 217 7.64 48.02 -34.64
CA THR A 217 8.85 47.20 -34.72
C THR A 217 8.49 45.76 -35.08
N LYS A 218 9.17 45.17 -36.08
CA LYS A 218 9.01 43.75 -36.41
C LYS A 218 9.77 42.89 -35.41
N ALA A 219 9.14 41.84 -34.92
CA ALA A 219 9.68 40.87 -33.99
C ALA A 219 9.62 39.46 -34.61
N LYS A 220 10.76 38.77 -34.58
CA LYS A 220 10.89 37.37 -34.99
C LYS A 220 11.17 36.52 -33.75
N ILE A 221 10.29 35.57 -33.46
CA ILE A 221 10.34 34.72 -32.27
C ILE A 221 10.73 33.32 -32.71
N ILE A 222 11.86 32.84 -32.20
CA ILE A 222 12.43 31.54 -32.51
C ILE A 222 12.28 30.66 -31.27
N LEU A 223 11.49 29.60 -31.36
CA LEU A 223 11.18 28.67 -30.27
C LEU A 223 11.88 27.33 -30.49
N HIS A 224 12.72 26.94 -29.53
CA HIS A 224 13.27 25.59 -29.47
C HIS A 224 12.43 24.75 -28.50
N LEU A 225 11.70 23.76 -29.02
CA LEU A 225 10.85 22.87 -28.23
C LEU A 225 11.68 21.87 -27.42
N ASP A 226 11.23 21.56 -26.20
CA ASP A 226 11.84 20.56 -25.32
C ASP A 226 11.20 19.18 -25.59
N HIS A 227 11.86 18.36 -26.42
CA HIS A 227 11.42 17.01 -26.72
C HIS A 227 12.10 16.00 -25.78
N MET A 228 11.30 15.20 -25.07
CA MET A 228 11.77 14.10 -24.22
C MET A 228 11.25 12.78 -24.79
N PRO A 229 12.10 11.87 -25.30
CA PRO A 229 13.55 11.99 -25.53
C PRO A 229 13.90 12.98 -26.66
N GLU A 230 15.14 13.51 -26.65
CA GLU A 230 15.61 14.48 -27.64
C GLU A 230 15.42 13.94 -29.07
N LYS A 231 14.73 14.72 -29.91
CA LYS A 231 14.57 14.46 -31.33
C LYS A 231 15.74 15.05 -32.11
N TYR A 232 16.14 14.37 -33.17
CA TYR A 232 17.14 14.86 -34.12
C TYR A 232 16.56 14.78 -35.53
N GLY A 233 16.86 15.79 -36.34
CA GLY A 233 16.72 15.69 -37.79
C GLY A 233 17.75 14.74 -38.35
N ILE A 234 17.41 14.06 -39.45
CA ILE A 234 18.32 13.15 -40.13
C ILE A 234 18.86 13.86 -41.39
N SER A 235 20.13 13.65 -41.72
CA SER A 235 20.67 14.13 -43.00
C SER A 235 19.84 13.64 -44.18
N GLU A 236 19.69 14.48 -45.21
CA GLU A 236 18.84 14.20 -46.37
C GLU A 236 19.08 12.82 -47.03
N PRO A 237 20.33 12.34 -47.20
CA PRO A 237 20.59 11.02 -47.78
C PRO A 237 20.08 9.85 -46.92
N LEU A 238 20.25 9.94 -45.60
CA LEU A 238 19.83 8.89 -44.66
C LEU A 238 18.30 8.95 -44.40
N SER A 239 17.73 10.16 -44.47
CA SER A 239 16.28 10.39 -44.39
C SER A 239 15.53 9.73 -45.55
N GLN A 240 16.04 9.86 -46.78
CA GLN A 240 15.46 9.23 -47.97
C GLN A 240 15.52 7.70 -47.90
N LEU A 241 16.58 7.13 -47.33
CA LEU A 241 16.73 5.67 -47.16
C LEU A 241 15.75 5.10 -46.12
N LEU A 242 15.60 5.77 -44.98
CA LEU A 242 14.80 5.30 -43.85
C LEU A 242 13.33 5.73 -43.94
N GLY A 243 13.00 6.70 -44.80
CA GLY A 243 11.66 7.26 -44.95
C GLY A 243 11.22 8.14 -43.77
N ILE A 244 12.16 8.65 -42.97
CA ILE A 244 11.92 9.40 -41.72
C ILE A 244 12.67 10.71 -41.77
N LYS A 245 12.01 11.81 -41.41
CA LYS A 245 12.63 13.15 -41.34
C LYS A 245 13.19 13.48 -39.97
N GLU A 246 12.44 13.14 -38.91
CA GLU A 246 12.80 13.46 -37.52
C GLU A 246 12.35 12.32 -36.60
N ASP A 247 13.26 11.86 -35.73
CA ASP A 247 12.93 10.90 -34.67
C ASP A 247 13.98 10.96 -33.54
N SER A 248 13.71 10.25 -32.45
CA SER A 248 14.66 10.05 -31.35
C SER A 248 15.85 9.18 -31.79
N ARG A 249 17.01 9.36 -31.16
CA ARG A 249 18.22 8.56 -31.45
C ARG A 249 17.96 7.04 -31.42
N ALA A 250 17.24 6.56 -30.40
CA ALA A 250 16.89 5.15 -30.26
C ALA A 250 15.91 4.67 -31.36
N GLY A 251 14.97 5.53 -31.76
CA GLY A 251 14.05 5.28 -32.86
C GLY A 251 14.79 5.12 -34.19
N ILE A 252 15.70 6.06 -34.50
CA ILE A 252 16.54 6.02 -35.71
C ILE A 252 17.38 4.74 -35.77
N ILE A 253 17.98 4.32 -34.66
CA ILE A 253 18.73 3.06 -34.55
C ILE A 253 17.82 1.84 -34.78
N THR A 254 16.58 1.89 -34.26
CA THR A 254 15.60 0.81 -34.46
C THR A 254 15.15 0.71 -35.91
N HIS A 255 14.93 1.85 -36.58
CA HIS A 255 14.58 1.91 -38.00
C HIS A 255 15.74 1.45 -38.90
N MET A 256 16.97 1.85 -38.56
CA MET A 256 18.20 1.32 -39.17
C MET A 256 18.28 -0.21 -39.03
N TRP A 257 18.01 -0.74 -37.83
CA TRP A 257 18.01 -2.18 -37.60
C TRP A 257 16.89 -2.91 -38.35
N ALA A 258 15.71 -2.29 -38.45
CA ALA A 258 14.61 -2.81 -39.23
C ALA A 258 14.98 -2.91 -40.72
N TYR A 259 15.66 -1.90 -41.27
CA TYR A 259 16.19 -1.90 -42.63
C TYR A 259 17.21 -3.03 -42.85
N VAL A 260 18.18 -3.19 -41.93
CA VAL A 260 19.18 -4.28 -41.95
C VAL A 260 18.52 -5.65 -41.95
N LYS A 261 17.45 -5.82 -41.16
CA LYS A 261 16.69 -7.07 -41.07
C LYS A 261 15.84 -7.32 -42.31
N GLN A 262 15.19 -6.30 -42.85
CA GLN A 262 14.35 -6.42 -44.05
C GLN A 262 15.16 -6.82 -45.28
N ASN A 263 16.38 -6.29 -45.41
CA ASN A 263 17.27 -6.58 -46.52
C ASN A 263 18.25 -7.75 -46.24
N ASN A 264 18.10 -8.46 -45.12
CA ASN A 264 18.94 -9.60 -44.71
C ASN A 264 20.45 -9.32 -44.77
N LEU A 265 20.89 -8.16 -44.26
CA LEU A 265 22.28 -7.68 -44.35
C LEU A 265 23.19 -8.20 -43.22
N LEU A 266 22.70 -9.12 -42.38
CA LEU A 266 23.47 -9.79 -41.33
C LEU A 266 24.31 -10.92 -41.91
N ASP A 267 25.58 -10.98 -41.52
CA ASP A 267 26.45 -12.07 -41.98
C ASP A 267 25.98 -13.43 -41.40
N LYS A 268 26.03 -14.47 -42.25
CA LYS A 268 25.52 -15.80 -41.90
C LYS A 268 26.45 -16.55 -40.94
N GLU A 269 27.74 -16.23 -40.99
CA GLU A 269 28.78 -16.86 -40.16
C GLU A 269 28.99 -16.10 -38.85
N ASP A 270 29.10 -14.76 -38.89
CA ASP A 270 29.19 -13.92 -37.70
C ASP A 270 28.03 -12.92 -37.62
N ARG A 271 27.05 -13.22 -36.76
CA ARG A 271 25.87 -12.38 -36.54
C ARG A 271 26.16 -11.01 -35.93
N ARG A 272 27.42 -10.69 -35.64
CA ARG A 272 27.87 -9.39 -35.12
C ARG A 272 28.22 -8.38 -36.21
N VAL A 273 28.38 -8.84 -37.46
CA VAL A 273 28.80 -8.01 -38.60
C VAL A 273 27.63 -7.75 -39.55
N ILE A 274 27.48 -6.49 -39.95
CA ILE A 274 26.48 -6.01 -40.92
C ILE A 274 27.23 -5.68 -42.21
N LYS A 275 26.86 -6.33 -43.32
CA LYS A 275 27.40 -6.04 -44.65
C LYS A 275 26.63 -4.87 -45.25
N ALA A 276 27.33 -3.81 -45.64
CA ALA A 276 26.70 -2.63 -46.21
C ALA A 276 26.22 -2.92 -47.63
N ASP A 277 24.95 -2.64 -47.91
CA ASP A 277 24.41 -2.63 -49.28
C ASP A 277 24.94 -1.42 -50.07
N SER A 278 24.77 -1.39 -51.39
CA SER A 278 25.25 -0.33 -52.29
C SER A 278 24.87 1.07 -51.80
N ASN A 279 23.63 1.24 -51.30
CA ASN A 279 23.12 2.50 -50.77
C ASN A 279 23.71 2.85 -49.38
N LEU A 280 23.97 1.86 -48.54
CA LEU A 280 24.61 2.07 -47.23
C LEU A 280 26.11 2.35 -47.39
N LYS A 281 26.73 1.79 -48.42
CA LYS A 281 28.13 2.01 -48.80
C LYS A 281 28.36 3.42 -49.32
N GLU A 282 27.41 3.99 -50.06
CA GLU A 282 27.45 5.39 -50.48
C GLU A 282 27.32 6.37 -49.29
N ILE A 283 26.51 6.05 -48.28
CA ILE A 283 26.26 6.93 -47.14
C ILE A 283 27.37 6.82 -46.08
N PHE A 284 27.77 5.60 -45.70
CA PHE A 284 28.70 5.33 -44.60
C PHE A 284 30.16 5.13 -45.02
N HIS A 285 30.43 5.04 -46.33
CA HIS A 285 31.77 4.84 -46.89
C HIS A 285 32.54 3.65 -46.29
N ALA A 286 31.83 2.60 -45.87
CA ALA A 286 32.39 1.39 -45.27
C ALA A 286 31.73 0.13 -45.84
N ASP A 287 32.51 -0.92 -46.07
CA ASP A 287 32.03 -2.19 -46.63
C ASP A 287 31.34 -3.09 -45.59
N SER A 288 31.72 -2.97 -44.32
CA SER A 288 31.16 -3.74 -43.20
C SER A 288 31.20 -2.92 -41.91
N ILE A 289 30.14 -3.03 -41.11
CA ILE A 289 30.01 -2.32 -39.82
C ILE A 289 29.69 -3.34 -38.73
N TYR A 290 30.33 -3.22 -37.58
CA TYR A 290 29.97 -4.04 -36.42
C TYR A 290 28.72 -3.51 -35.72
N TYR A 291 27.90 -4.41 -35.19
CA TYR A 291 26.65 -4.06 -34.51
C TYR A 291 26.83 -3.03 -33.38
N HIS A 292 27.94 -3.09 -32.64
CA HIS A 292 28.23 -2.18 -31.53
C HIS A 292 28.63 -0.77 -31.98
N GLU A 293 29.10 -0.60 -33.21
CA GLU A 293 29.55 0.69 -33.78
C GLU A 293 28.41 1.44 -34.47
N LEU A 294 27.28 0.76 -34.73
CA LEU A 294 26.10 1.34 -35.40
C LEU A 294 25.58 2.61 -34.70
N PRO A 295 25.51 2.71 -33.36
CA PRO A 295 25.09 3.95 -32.69
C PRO A 295 26.02 5.14 -32.88
N ASP A 296 27.33 4.90 -33.12
CA ASP A 296 28.34 5.95 -33.31
C ASP A 296 28.37 6.41 -34.77
N VAL A 297 28.13 5.50 -35.70
CA VAL A 297 27.99 5.82 -37.12
C VAL A 297 26.74 6.67 -37.36
N VAL A 298 25.60 6.30 -36.76
CA VAL A 298 24.35 7.09 -36.84
C VAL A 298 24.53 8.50 -36.28
N GLN A 299 25.32 8.67 -35.21
CA GLN A 299 25.55 9.96 -34.56
C GLN A 299 26.10 11.04 -35.51
N LYS A 300 26.89 10.66 -36.52
CA LYS A 300 27.50 11.60 -37.48
C LYS A 300 26.51 12.24 -38.45
N TYR A 301 25.32 11.66 -38.59
CA TYR A 301 24.29 12.09 -39.54
C TYR A 301 23.06 12.70 -38.85
N LEU A 302 23.14 12.94 -37.53
CA LEU A 302 22.12 13.62 -36.77
C LEU A 302 22.32 15.14 -36.84
N ILE A 303 21.25 15.85 -37.21
CA ILE A 303 21.17 17.31 -37.32
C ILE A 303 20.23 17.80 -36.20
N PRO A 304 20.48 18.96 -35.57
CA PRO A 304 19.50 19.55 -34.64
C PRO A 304 18.19 19.86 -35.36
N VAL A 305 17.06 19.67 -34.66
CA VAL A 305 15.72 19.95 -35.21
C VAL A 305 15.56 21.45 -35.47
N GLU A 306 14.89 21.78 -36.58
CA GLU A 306 14.61 23.17 -36.96
C GLU A 306 13.69 23.85 -35.93
N PRO A 307 14.02 25.07 -35.45
CA PRO A 307 13.18 25.78 -34.50
C PRO A 307 11.92 26.35 -35.15
N VAL A 308 10.86 26.52 -34.34
CA VAL A 308 9.62 27.15 -34.81
C VAL A 308 9.80 28.67 -34.84
N VAL A 309 9.59 29.29 -35.99
CA VAL A 309 9.73 30.74 -36.18
C VAL A 309 8.35 31.38 -36.31
N LEU A 310 8.05 32.35 -35.44
CA LEU A 310 6.83 33.15 -35.47
C LEU A 310 7.17 34.61 -35.77
N GLU A 311 6.42 35.25 -36.65
CA GLU A 311 6.59 36.67 -37.01
C GLU A 311 5.45 37.51 -36.44
N TYR A 312 5.78 38.64 -35.82
CA TYR A 312 4.82 39.56 -35.23
C TYR A 312 5.28 41.01 -35.39
N THR A 313 4.35 41.94 -35.64
CA THR A 313 4.68 43.37 -35.67
C THR A 313 4.11 44.04 -34.43
N VAL A 314 4.99 44.62 -33.61
CA VAL A 314 4.61 45.41 -32.43
C VAL A 314 4.07 46.74 -32.90
N MET A 315 2.76 46.95 -32.78
CA MET A 315 2.06 48.18 -33.20
C MET A 315 1.88 49.12 -32.01
N VAL A 316 2.09 50.43 -32.21
CA VAL A 316 2.14 51.42 -31.13
C VAL A 316 0.91 52.35 -31.12
N ASP A 317 -0.03 52.10 -32.03
CA ASP A 317 -1.19 52.96 -32.31
C ASP A 317 -2.33 52.83 -31.29
N LYS A 318 -2.34 51.76 -30.49
CA LYS A 318 -3.39 51.43 -29.50
C LYS A 318 -2.77 51.00 -28.17
N GLU A 319 -3.51 51.18 -27.07
CA GLU A 319 -3.03 50.84 -25.72
C GLU A 319 -2.72 49.34 -25.58
N LEU A 320 -3.61 48.49 -26.10
CA LEU A 320 -3.44 47.04 -26.15
C LEU A 320 -3.72 46.55 -27.55
N THR A 321 -2.74 45.89 -28.16
CA THR A 321 -2.89 45.19 -29.44
C THR A 321 -2.70 43.70 -29.21
N GLN A 322 -3.69 42.91 -29.58
CA GLN A 322 -3.63 41.44 -29.55
C GLN A 322 -3.62 40.93 -30.99
N SER A 323 -2.84 39.88 -31.27
CA SER A 323 -2.87 39.23 -32.58
C SER A 323 -4.27 38.68 -32.89
N GLU A 324 -4.78 38.93 -34.09
CA GLU A 324 -6.07 38.38 -34.55
C GLU A 324 -6.04 36.85 -34.72
N HIS A 325 -4.84 36.30 -34.92
CA HIS A 325 -4.61 34.86 -35.06
C HIS A 325 -3.70 34.35 -33.95
N ALA A 326 -4.07 33.20 -33.38
CA ALA A 326 -3.21 32.45 -32.47
C ALA A 326 -2.42 31.40 -33.27
N PHE A 327 -1.17 31.15 -32.86
CA PHE A 327 -0.31 30.17 -33.54
C PHE A 327 -0.48 28.80 -32.90
N ASP A 328 -0.93 27.82 -33.67
CA ASP A 328 -1.13 26.44 -33.20
C ASP A 328 0.07 25.57 -33.59
N ILE A 329 0.76 25.02 -32.58
CA ILE A 329 1.96 24.19 -32.73
C ILE A 329 1.64 22.78 -32.23
N ASN A 330 1.87 21.75 -33.05
CA ASN A 330 1.65 20.36 -32.64
C ASN A 330 2.81 19.86 -31.77
N ILE A 331 2.51 19.33 -30.58
CA ILE A 331 3.49 18.81 -29.61
C ILE A 331 3.08 17.41 -29.16
N ASP A 332 4.05 16.50 -29.13
CA ASP A 332 3.86 15.16 -28.60
C ASP A 332 3.97 15.17 -27.07
N VAL A 333 2.90 14.75 -26.38
CA VAL A 333 2.85 14.65 -24.91
C VAL A 333 2.57 13.20 -24.49
N GLU A 334 3.23 12.77 -23.42
CA GLU A 334 3.02 11.44 -22.82
C GLU A 334 1.61 11.30 -22.23
N ASP A 335 0.99 10.15 -22.49
CA ASP A 335 -0.38 9.87 -22.04
C ASP A 335 -0.42 9.34 -20.59
N ALA A 336 -1.01 10.12 -19.68
CA ALA A 336 -1.15 9.79 -18.26
C ALA A 336 -2.02 8.54 -18.01
N ILE A 337 -2.87 8.16 -18.96
CA ILE A 337 -3.77 7.00 -18.84
C ILE A 337 -2.98 5.69 -18.77
N LYS A 338 -1.82 5.61 -19.43
CA LYS A 338 -0.98 4.40 -19.39
C LYS A 338 -0.07 4.31 -18.17
N GLN A 339 0.26 5.39 -17.45
CA GLN A 339 0.88 5.26 -16.12
C GLN A 339 -0.06 4.56 -15.14
N LYS A 340 -1.37 4.85 -15.23
CA LYS A 340 -2.39 4.12 -14.47
C LYS A 340 -2.46 2.66 -14.93
N MET A 341 -2.52 2.36 -16.24
CA MET A 341 -2.48 0.96 -16.72
C MET A 341 -1.20 0.22 -16.37
N ALA A 342 -0.03 0.88 -16.37
CA ALA A 342 1.23 0.29 -15.96
C ALA A 342 1.17 -0.09 -14.47
N ASN A 343 0.66 0.80 -13.62
CA ASN A 343 0.42 0.50 -12.20
C ASN A 343 -0.62 -0.62 -12.00
N THR A 344 -1.68 -0.65 -12.82
CA THR A 344 -2.69 -1.70 -12.77
C THR A 344 -2.13 -3.05 -13.23
N ILE A 345 -1.29 -3.08 -14.29
CA ILE A 345 -0.70 -4.32 -14.80
C ILE A 345 0.43 -4.81 -13.90
N THR A 346 1.19 -3.92 -13.25
CA THR A 346 2.12 -4.29 -12.16
C THR A 346 1.36 -4.92 -10.99
N ALA A 347 0.14 -4.46 -10.71
CA ALA A 347 -0.76 -5.10 -9.74
C ALA A 347 -1.34 -6.45 -10.23
N TYR A 348 -1.28 -6.74 -11.53
CA TYR A 348 -1.65 -8.03 -12.15
C TYR A 348 -0.43 -8.93 -12.45
N MET A 349 0.78 -8.60 -11.98
CA MET A 349 1.84 -9.61 -11.92
C MET A 349 1.33 -10.79 -11.08
N PRO A 350 1.61 -12.05 -11.46
CA PRO A 350 1.11 -13.19 -10.72
C PRO A 350 1.53 -13.03 -9.26
N ASN A 351 0.54 -13.07 -8.36
CA ASN A 351 0.73 -12.95 -6.91
C ASN A 351 2.00 -13.67 -6.51
N HIS A 352 2.92 -12.97 -5.84
CA HIS A 352 4.14 -13.56 -5.29
C HIS A 352 3.83 -14.87 -4.54
N ASP A 353 2.66 -14.92 -3.89
CA ASP A 353 2.12 -16.10 -3.22
C ASP A 353 1.80 -17.27 -4.14
N LEU A 354 1.22 -17.04 -5.33
CA LEU A 354 0.97 -18.12 -6.30
C LEU A 354 2.29 -18.69 -6.83
N SER A 355 3.28 -17.83 -7.09
CA SER A 355 4.62 -18.29 -7.50
C SER A 355 5.34 -19.04 -6.37
N GLN A 356 5.18 -18.62 -5.12
CA GLN A 356 5.72 -19.34 -3.97
C GLN A 356 4.98 -20.65 -3.70
N ARG A 357 3.66 -20.68 -3.86
CA ARG A 357 2.85 -21.90 -3.71
C ARG A 357 3.21 -22.93 -4.78
N ILE A 358 3.41 -22.49 -6.03
CA ILE A 358 3.89 -23.37 -7.11
C ILE A 358 5.29 -23.89 -6.80
N ALA A 359 6.19 -23.05 -6.28
CA ALA A 359 7.53 -23.48 -5.88
C ALA A 359 7.51 -24.48 -4.70
N GLN A 360 6.63 -24.29 -3.72
CA GLN A 360 6.41 -25.22 -2.61
C GLN A 360 5.84 -26.56 -3.10
N LEU A 361 4.84 -26.52 -3.98
CA LEU A 361 4.26 -27.72 -4.58
C LEU A 361 5.31 -28.49 -5.41
N ASP A 362 6.16 -27.80 -6.18
CA ASP A 362 7.27 -28.41 -6.90
C ASP A 362 8.28 -29.08 -5.96
N GLU A 363 8.53 -28.48 -4.78
CA GLU A 363 9.42 -29.03 -3.76
C GLU A 363 8.79 -30.28 -3.09
N GLU A 364 7.50 -30.25 -2.78
CA GLU A 364 6.75 -31.40 -2.25
C GLU A 364 6.69 -32.56 -3.26
N ILE A 365 6.47 -32.26 -4.54
CA ILE A 365 6.50 -33.26 -5.63
C ILE A 365 7.90 -33.88 -5.74
N SER A 366 8.96 -33.08 -5.60
CA SER A 366 10.33 -33.59 -5.58
C SER A 366 10.59 -34.51 -4.38
N GLN A 367 10.15 -34.12 -3.19
CA GLN A 367 10.33 -34.91 -1.96
C GLN A 367 9.56 -36.24 -2.03
N THR A 368 8.31 -36.21 -2.50
CA THR A 368 7.49 -37.41 -2.68
C THR A 368 8.08 -38.35 -3.73
N ALA A 369 8.59 -37.84 -4.85
CA ALA A 369 9.28 -38.65 -5.85
C ALA A 369 10.54 -39.35 -5.30
N ILE A 370 11.32 -38.65 -4.46
CA ILE A 370 12.49 -39.23 -3.77
C ILE A 370 12.03 -40.30 -2.77
N ALA A 371 10.96 -40.05 -2.02
CA ALA A 371 10.41 -41.00 -1.06
C ALA A 371 9.90 -42.29 -1.74
N VAL A 372 9.19 -42.16 -2.87
CA VAL A 372 8.72 -43.30 -3.67
C VAL A 372 9.91 -44.11 -4.19
N ARG A 373 10.95 -43.45 -4.70
CA ARG A 373 12.17 -44.15 -5.14
C ARG A 373 12.84 -44.90 -3.99
N ASN A 374 12.95 -44.29 -2.82
CA ASN A 374 13.51 -44.95 -1.64
C ASN A 374 12.66 -46.14 -1.18
N ALA A 375 11.33 -46.04 -1.29
CA ALA A 375 10.41 -47.13 -0.98
C ALA A 375 10.55 -48.31 -1.96
N ILE A 376 10.72 -48.04 -3.27
CA ILE A 376 10.98 -49.08 -4.28
C ILE A 376 12.30 -49.79 -3.96
N VAL A 377 13.38 -49.03 -3.71
CA VAL A 377 14.68 -49.61 -3.35
C VAL A 377 14.59 -50.43 -2.06
N LYS A 378 13.83 -49.96 -1.06
CA LYS A 378 13.60 -50.70 0.20
C LYS A 378 12.84 -52.00 -0.05
N ARG A 379 11.80 -51.99 -0.88
CA ARG A 379 11.04 -53.19 -1.25
C ARG A 379 11.94 -54.19 -1.95
N ASP A 380 12.65 -53.77 -3.00
CA ASP A 380 13.51 -54.65 -3.78
C ASP A 380 14.62 -55.26 -2.91
N PHE A 381 15.19 -54.47 -1.99
CA PHE A 381 16.15 -54.96 -1.00
C PHE A 381 15.54 -56.03 -0.07
N LEU A 382 14.34 -55.79 0.47
CA LEU A 382 13.69 -56.73 1.38
C LEU A 382 13.28 -58.02 0.66
N ASP A 383 12.82 -57.92 -0.59
CA ASP A 383 12.46 -59.07 -1.42
C ASP A 383 13.71 -59.94 -1.70
N GLU A 384 14.82 -59.34 -2.15
CA GLU A 384 16.08 -60.07 -2.38
C GLU A 384 16.67 -60.64 -1.08
N PHE A 385 16.61 -59.89 0.03
CA PHE A 385 17.08 -60.34 1.34
C PHE A 385 16.25 -61.49 1.91
N SER A 386 14.94 -61.52 1.66
CA SER A 386 14.04 -62.56 2.15
C SER A 386 14.27 -63.93 1.48
N ASN A 387 14.76 -63.94 0.24
CA ASN A 387 14.96 -65.16 -0.54
C ASN A 387 16.22 -65.94 -0.11
N ASP A 388 17.37 -65.27 0.01
CA ASP A 388 18.61 -65.86 0.52
C ASP A 388 19.49 -64.79 1.17
N SER A 389 19.34 -64.63 2.49
CA SER A 389 20.00 -63.58 3.26
C SER A 389 21.53 -63.73 3.30
N ALA A 390 22.04 -64.96 3.28
CA ALA A 390 23.48 -65.22 3.37
C ALA A 390 24.20 -64.99 2.02
N ALA A 391 23.61 -65.43 0.92
CA ALA A 391 24.18 -65.21 -0.41
C ALA A 391 24.07 -63.74 -0.84
N PHE A 392 22.96 -63.07 -0.52
CA PHE A 392 22.73 -61.66 -0.84
C PHE A 392 23.75 -60.75 -0.16
N VAL A 393 23.96 -60.90 1.16
CA VAL A 393 24.96 -60.12 1.91
C VAL A 393 26.36 -60.32 1.34
N LYS A 394 26.72 -61.55 0.95
CA LYS A 394 28.03 -61.87 0.39
C LYS A 394 28.24 -61.26 -1.00
N ASN A 395 27.23 -61.32 -1.87
CA ASN A 395 27.28 -60.71 -3.20
C ASN A 395 27.30 -59.18 -3.14
N TRP A 396 26.56 -58.61 -2.19
CA TRP A 396 26.50 -57.17 -1.97
C TRP A 396 27.81 -56.61 -1.42
N ILE A 397 28.43 -57.27 -0.43
CA ILE A 397 29.76 -56.92 0.08
C ILE A 397 30.80 -56.98 -1.04
N ASN A 398 30.74 -58.00 -1.91
CA ASN A 398 31.64 -58.13 -3.06
C ASN A 398 31.41 -57.05 -4.14
N SER A 399 30.19 -56.55 -4.30
CA SER A 399 29.89 -55.45 -5.22
C SER A 399 30.40 -54.11 -4.67
N GLN A 400 30.16 -53.84 -3.39
CA GLN A 400 30.58 -52.61 -2.74
C GLN A 400 32.12 -52.55 -2.61
N SER A 401 32.79 -53.68 -2.36
CA SER A 401 34.26 -53.72 -2.35
C SER A 401 34.84 -53.40 -3.73
N ARG A 402 34.22 -53.88 -4.82
CA ARG A 402 34.64 -53.57 -6.19
C ARG A 402 34.44 -52.10 -6.57
N ASP A 403 33.34 -51.49 -6.15
CA ASP A 403 33.06 -50.07 -6.39
C ASP A 403 34.02 -49.17 -5.60
N LEU A 404 34.35 -49.55 -4.35
CA LEU A 404 35.36 -48.85 -3.54
C LEU A 404 36.78 -49.00 -4.09
N ASP A 405 37.14 -50.18 -4.60
CA ASP A 405 38.43 -50.42 -5.27
C ASP A 405 38.58 -49.56 -6.54
N LEU A 406 37.50 -49.36 -7.29
CA LEU A 406 37.45 -48.48 -8.47
C LEU A 406 37.62 -47.00 -8.12
N ILE A 407 37.14 -46.57 -6.95
CA ILE A 407 37.21 -45.18 -6.48
C ILE A 407 38.59 -44.87 -5.87
N LEU A 408 39.20 -45.82 -5.16
CA LEU A 408 40.45 -45.62 -4.41
C LEU A 408 41.74 -45.89 -5.21
N GLY A 409 41.69 -46.69 -6.28
CA GLY A 409 42.87 -46.98 -7.11
C GLY A 409 44.05 -47.57 -6.30
N SER A 410 45.30 -47.31 -6.70
CA SER A 410 46.51 -48.00 -6.22
C SER A 410 46.97 -47.75 -4.77
N GLU A 411 46.17 -47.12 -3.91
CA GLU A 411 46.50 -46.85 -2.50
C GLU A 411 46.05 -47.98 -1.54
N HIS A 412 46.17 -49.24 -1.97
CA HIS A 412 45.61 -50.41 -1.28
C HIS A 412 46.37 -50.93 -0.04
N ALA A 413 47.47 -50.32 0.39
CA ALA A 413 48.37 -50.98 1.34
C ALA A 413 48.02 -50.82 2.84
N ASN A 414 47.19 -49.83 3.23
CA ASN A 414 47.08 -49.44 4.65
C ASN A 414 45.65 -49.33 5.22
N VAL A 415 44.60 -49.74 4.50
CA VAL A 415 43.23 -49.73 5.05
C VAL A 415 42.93 -51.08 5.74
N PRO A 416 42.59 -51.10 7.04
CA PRO A 416 42.19 -52.32 7.73
C PRO A 416 41.00 -52.99 7.05
N VAL A 417 41.03 -54.33 6.94
CA VAL A 417 39.95 -55.13 6.32
C VAL A 417 38.57 -54.89 6.97
N GLU A 418 38.54 -54.44 8.23
CA GLU A 418 37.30 -54.03 8.92
C GLU A 418 36.75 -52.68 8.46
N GLU A 419 37.58 -51.73 8.03
CA GLU A 419 37.12 -50.44 7.50
C GLU A 419 36.57 -50.58 6.08
N MET A 420 37.11 -51.52 5.29
CA MET A 420 36.55 -51.88 3.98
C MET A 420 35.12 -52.47 4.05
N ARG A 421 34.67 -52.93 5.24
CA ARG A 421 33.34 -53.52 5.45
C ARG A 421 32.29 -52.56 6.00
N ARG A 422 32.63 -51.30 6.29
CA ARG A 422 31.68 -50.33 6.87
C ARG A 422 30.90 -49.60 5.78
N ALA A 423 29.69 -50.07 5.51
CA ALA A 423 28.69 -49.29 4.79
C ALA A 423 27.74 -48.62 5.79
N ASP A 424 27.56 -47.29 5.68
CA ASP A 424 26.60 -46.51 6.50
C ASP A 424 25.15 -47.03 6.39
N PHE A 425 24.86 -47.83 5.36
CA PHE A 425 23.56 -48.43 5.13
C PHE A 425 23.17 -49.47 6.21
N TYR A 426 24.14 -50.20 6.79
CA TYR A 426 23.89 -51.15 7.89
C TYR A 426 23.48 -50.47 9.20
N ARG A 427 23.74 -49.17 9.34
CA ARG A 427 23.35 -48.38 10.52
C ARG A 427 21.97 -47.76 10.39
N ARG A 428 21.27 -47.97 9.26
CA ARG A 428 19.91 -47.46 9.12
C ARG A 428 18.97 -48.29 9.98
N ASP A 429 18.15 -47.62 10.78
CA ASP A 429 17.27 -48.24 11.79
C ASP A 429 16.41 -49.37 11.23
N TRP A 430 15.90 -49.23 10.00
CA TRP A 430 15.06 -50.24 9.37
C TRP A 430 15.81 -51.53 8.96
N VAL A 431 17.14 -51.49 8.80
CA VAL A 431 17.96 -52.69 8.55
C VAL A 431 18.17 -53.46 9.85
N GLN A 432 18.36 -52.75 10.97
CA GLN A 432 18.40 -53.37 12.30
C GLN A 432 17.06 -54.01 12.65
N GLU A 433 15.94 -53.32 12.39
CA GLU A 433 14.59 -53.90 12.55
C GLU A 433 14.41 -55.17 11.71
N ALA A 434 14.85 -55.19 10.45
CA ALA A 434 14.71 -56.36 9.59
C ALA A 434 15.51 -57.57 10.10
N ILE A 435 16.72 -57.33 10.64
CA ILE A 435 17.56 -58.37 11.26
C ILE A 435 16.89 -58.87 12.55
N ILE A 436 16.41 -57.96 13.40
CA ILE A 436 15.70 -58.29 14.65
C ILE A 436 14.44 -59.11 14.36
N VAL A 437 13.67 -58.78 13.31
CA VAL A 437 12.47 -59.53 12.91
C VAL A 437 12.81 -60.92 12.34
N ALA A 438 13.94 -61.05 11.64
CA ALA A 438 14.41 -62.35 11.16
C ALA A 438 14.89 -63.25 12.33
N GLU A 439 15.63 -62.68 13.29
CA GLU A 439 16.03 -63.36 14.52
C GLU A 439 14.83 -63.67 15.42
N SER A 440 13.84 -62.78 15.50
CA SER A 440 12.63 -63.00 16.29
C SER A 440 11.80 -64.15 15.71
N LYS A 441 11.69 -64.25 14.39
CA LYS A 441 11.05 -65.39 13.70
C LYS A 441 11.78 -66.72 13.93
N ALA A 442 13.10 -66.69 14.09
CA ALA A 442 13.86 -67.89 14.47
C ALA A 442 13.68 -68.26 15.96
N SER A 443 13.33 -67.29 16.82
CA SER A 443 13.13 -67.49 18.27
C SER A 443 11.67 -67.75 18.70
N SER A 444 10.68 -67.48 17.84
CA SER A 444 9.26 -67.59 18.19
C SER A 444 8.65 -68.94 17.79
N SER A 445 9.04 -70.01 18.49
CA SER A 445 8.27 -71.27 18.50
C SER A 445 7.87 -71.62 19.92
N ALA A 446 6.79 -71.02 20.40
CA ALA A 446 6.08 -71.55 21.57
C ALA A 446 5.29 -72.79 21.14
N THR A 447 5.41 -73.89 21.89
CA THR A 447 4.72 -75.15 21.59
C THR A 447 3.25 -75.10 21.99
N VAL A 448 2.40 -75.80 21.23
CA VAL A 448 0.93 -75.87 21.43
C VAL A 448 0.53 -76.29 22.85
N GLU A 449 1.42 -76.98 23.56
CA GLU A 449 1.23 -77.49 24.93
C GLU A 449 1.16 -76.36 25.99
N ASP A 450 1.78 -75.19 25.75
CA ASP A 450 1.79 -74.07 26.71
C ASP A 450 0.49 -73.24 26.68
N MET A 451 -0.37 -73.44 25.68
CA MET A 451 -1.62 -72.67 25.49
C MET A 451 -2.87 -73.37 25.99
N HIS A 452 -2.74 -74.56 26.59
CA HIS A 452 -3.89 -75.43 26.89
C HIS A 452 -4.66 -75.05 28.17
N ASP A 453 -4.05 -74.28 29.08
CA ASP A 453 -4.60 -73.92 30.39
C ASP A 453 -5.15 -72.48 30.47
N LEU A 454 -5.13 -71.74 29.35
CA LEU A 454 -5.59 -70.36 29.28
C LEU A 454 -6.98 -70.28 28.64
N SER A 455 -7.89 -69.55 29.27
CA SER A 455 -9.24 -69.33 28.76
C SER A 455 -9.20 -68.48 27.48
N ALA A 456 -10.16 -68.67 26.57
CA ALA A 456 -10.25 -67.85 25.35
C ALA A 456 -10.35 -66.35 25.66
N GLU A 457 -10.89 -65.97 26.82
CA GLU A 457 -10.95 -64.59 27.31
C GLU A 457 -9.58 -64.06 27.77
N ASP A 458 -8.70 -64.89 28.32
CA ASP A 458 -7.36 -64.48 28.73
C ASP A 458 -6.37 -64.43 27.56
N ILE A 459 -6.62 -65.23 26.51
CA ILE A 459 -5.87 -65.19 25.24
C ILE A 459 -6.29 -63.96 24.40
N LEU A 460 -7.57 -63.58 24.47
CA LEU A 460 -8.13 -62.42 23.76
C LEU A 460 -8.10 -61.12 24.57
N LYS A 461 -7.71 -61.15 25.85
CA LYS A 461 -7.41 -59.94 26.62
C LYS A 461 -6.17 -59.29 26.01
N GLU A 462 -6.39 -58.34 25.12
CA GLU A 462 -5.39 -57.35 24.77
C GLU A 462 -4.91 -56.72 26.08
N SER A 463 -3.66 -56.98 26.44
CA SER A 463 -3.01 -56.39 27.60
C SER A 463 -2.85 -54.87 27.36
N GLY A 464 -3.91 -54.16 27.70
CA GLY A 464 -4.05 -52.72 27.57
C GLY A 464 -5.51 -52.39 27.27
N ASP A 465 -6.28 -52.09 28.32
CA ASP A 465 -7.25 -51.01 28.23
C ASP A 465 -6.48 -49.79 27.68
N ARG A 466 -6.48 -49.60 26.37
CA ARG A 466 -6.36 -48.26 25.82
C ARG A 466 -7.62 -47.56 26.31
N LYS A 467 -7.58 -46.99 27.52
CA LYS A 467 -8.42 -45.82 27.84
C LYS A 467 -8.37 -44.97 26.57
N ASP A 468 -9.52 -44.79 25.92
CA ASP A 468 -9.70 -44.08 24.65
C ASP A 468 -8.42 -43.40 24.20
N ALA A 469 -7.64 -44.08 23.34
CA ALA A 469 -6.29 -43.70 22.98
C ALA A 469 -6.20 -42.17 22.87
N ASP A 470 -5.49 -41.50 23.79
CA ASP A 470 -5.39 -40.03 23.93
C ASP A 470 -5.74 -39.38 22.58
N LEU A 471 -7.00 -38.97 22.43
CA LEU A 471 -7.54 -38.53 21.15
C LEU A 471 -6.65 -37.37 20.71
N ARG A 472 -5.84 -37.59 19.66
CA ARG A 472 -4.88 -36.58 19.20
C ARG A 472 -5.68 -35.41 18.65
N HIS A 473 -5.82 -34.36 19.46
CA HIS A 473 -6.46 -33.12 19.04
C HIS A 473 -5.65 -32.48 17.91
N PHE A 474 -6.35 -32.02 16.89
CA PHE A 474 -5.72 -31.33 15.77
C PHE A 474 -5.71 -29.83 16.07
N THR A 475 -4.51 -29.24 16.16
CA THR A 475 -4.36 -27.81 16.41
C THR A 475 -4.34 -27.05 15.09
N VAL A 476 -5.30 -26.17 14.86
CA VAL A 476 -5.37 -25.29 13.69
C VAL A 476 -5.09 -23.86 14.09
N ASN A 477 -4.25 -23.19 13.32
CA ASN A 477 -4.02 -21.76 13.49
C ASN A 477 -4.93 -20.96 12.54
N PHE A 478 -5.84 -20.18 13.11
CA PHE A 478 -6.70 -19.26 12.39
C PHE A 478 -6.09 -17.85 12.44
N GLY A 479 -5.51 -17.40 11.32
CA GLY A 479 -4.80 -16.13 11.19
C GLY A 479 -3.26 -16.25 11.30
N PRO A 480 -2.49 -15.13 11.27
CA PRO A 480 -2.90 -13.74 11.49
C PRO A 480 -3.59 -13.05 10.31
N GLN A 481 -3.47 -13.60 9.09
CA GLN A 481 -4.08 -13.04 7.90
C GLN A 481 -5.17 -13.99 7.39
N HIS A 482 -6.42 -13.67 7.72
CA HIS A 482 -7.61 -14.40 7.29
C HIS A 482 -8.75 -13.40 7.07
N PRO A 483 -9.58 -13.53 6.02
CA PRO A 483 -10.64 -12.55 5.72
C PRO A 483 -11.62 -12.31 6.87
N ALA A 484 -12.05 -13.37 7.55
CA ALA A 484 -12.95 -13.27 8.70
C ALA A 484 -12.27 -12.85 10.01
N ALA A 485 -10.93 -12.75 10.02
CA ALA A 485 -10.20 -12.11 11.09
C ALA A 485 -10.05 -10.63 10.72
N HIS A 486 -11.06 -9.81 11.03
CA HIS A 486 -11.07 -8.37 10.73
C HIS A 486 -9.93 -7.64 11.45
N GLY A 487 -8.76 -7.57 10.80
CA GLY A 487 -7.52 -7.04 11.35
C GLY A 487 -6.45 -8.11 11.45
N VAL A 488 -5.82 -8.24 12.63
CA VAL A 488 -4.73 -9.19 12.88
C VAL A 488 -5.03 -9.98 14.14
N LEU A 489 -5.75 -11.09 13.97
CA LEU A 489 -6.04 -12.06 15.03
C LEU A 489 -5.29 -13.35 14.74
N ARG A 490 -4.58 -13.89 15.73
CA ARG A 490 -4.08 -15.26 15.69
C ARG A 490 -4.84 -16.07 16.72
N LEU A 491 -5.63 -17.04 16.28
CA LEU A 491 -6.46 -17.87 17.14
C LEU A 491 -6.04 -19.33 16.97
N ILE A 492 -5.49 -19.94 18.02
CA ILE A 492 -5.11 -21.36 18.02
C ILE A 492 -6.32 -22.15 18.50
N LEU A 493 -6.87 -22.97 17.61
CA LEU A 493 -8.02 -23.82 17.88
C LEU A 493 -7.56 -25.26 18.06
N GLU A 494 -7.99 -25.90 19.15
CA GLU A 494 -7.88 -27.34 19.34
C GLU A 494 -9.20 -27.99 18.91
N LEU A 495 -9.13 -28.79 17.84
CA LEU A 495 -10.29 -29.40 17.22
C LEU A 495 -10.34 -30.91 17.50
N ASN A 496 -11.56 -31.40 17.72
CA ASN A 496 -11.90 -32.81 17.65
C ASN A 496 -12.79 -33.05 16.43
N GLY A 497 -12.18 -33.45 15.31
CA GLY A 497 -12.87 -33.43 14.02
C GLY A 497 -13.19 -31.99 13.60
N GLU A 498 -14.47 -31.62 13.62
CA GLU A 498 -14.96 -30.26 13.32
C GLU A 498 -15.32 -29.44 14.57
N GLU A 499 -15.43 -30.09 15.73
CA GLU A 499 -15.85 -29.46 16.98
C GLU A 499 -14.67 -28.79 17.68
N ILE A 500 -14.88 -27.57 18.19
CA ILE A 500 -13.89 -26.81 18.93
C ILE A 500 -13.92 -27.22 20.41
N LEU A 501 -12.79 -27.69 20.93
CA LEU A 501 -12.61 -28.00 22.35
C LEU A 501 -12.02 -26.84 23.14
N ARG A 502 -11.08 -26.12 22.53
CA ARG A 502 -10.39 -24.97 23.13
C ARG A 502 -10.02 -23.95 22.07
N ALA A 503 -10.20 -22.68 22.39
CA ALA A 503 -9.72 -21.58 21.57
C ALA A 503 -8.79 -20.67 22.38
N ASP A 504 -7.57 -20.47 21.88
CA ASP A 504 -6.57 -19.60 22.49
C ASP A 504 -6.28 -18.37 21.60
N PRO A 505 -6.90 -17.21 21.90
CA PRO A 505 -6.69 -15.98 21.13
C PRO A 505 -5.37 -15.30 21.50
N HIS A 506 -4.38 -15.40 20.61
CA HIS A 506 -3.15 -14.63 20.69
C HIS A 506 -3.36 -13.21 20.16
N ILE A 507 -3.29 -12.25 21.08
CA ILE A 507 -3.39 -10.81 20.83
C ILE A 507 -2.00 -10.14 20.92
N GLY A 508 -1.92 -8.85 20.62
CA GLY A 508 -0.70 -8.04 20.70
C GLY A 508 -0.03 -7.76 19.37
N LEU A 509 -0.58 -8.24 18.25
CA LEU A 509 -0.04 -8.00 16.91
C LEU A 509 -0.18 -6.53 16.48
N LEU A 510 -1.17 -5.82 17.03
CA LEU A 510 -1.39 -4.39 16.77
C LEU A 510 -1.02 -3.52 17.98
N HIS A 511 -0.38 -4.08 19.01
CA HIS A 511 -0.02 -3.34 20.22
C HIS A 511 1.08 -2.30 19.91
N ARG A 512 0.79 -1.03 20.20
CA ARG A 512 1.69 0.10 19.90
C ARG A 512 2.21 0.81 21.15
N GLY A 513 1.84 0.33 22.34
CA GLY A 513 2.15 1.01 23.59
C GLY A 513 1.47 2.38 23.69
N THR A 514 0.23 2.47 23.23
CA THR A 514 -0.56 3.72 23.14
C THR A 514 -0.72 4.38 24.50
N GLU A 515 -1.05 3.58 25.53
CA GLU A 515 -1.17 4.07 26.92
C GLU A 515 0.15 4.68 27.40
N LYS A 516 1.29 4.07 27.03
CA LYS A 516 2.61 4.58 27.38
C LYS A 516 2.98 5.84 26.61
N LEU A 517 2.58 5.94 25.35
CA LEU A 517 2.79 7.15 24.55
C LEU A 517 1.98 8.32 25.09
N MET A 518 0.76 8.08 25.59
CA MET A 518 -0.08 9.12 26.19
C MET A 518 0.57 9.77 27.41
N GLU A 519 1.32 9.02 28.24
CA GLU A 519 2.04 9.56 29.41
C GLU A 519 3.08 10.64 29.02
N TYR A 520 3.63 10.58 27.80
CA TYR A 520 4.61 11.56 27.32
C TYR A 520 4.00 12.75 26.56
N LYS A 521 2.67 12.80 26.43
CA LYS A 521 1.95 13.80 25.62
C LYS A 521 1.03 14.63 26.51
N ASN A 522 0.81 15.88 26.11
CA ASN A 522 -0.13 16.74 26.83
C ASN A 522 -1.57 16.27 26.58
N TYR A 523 -2.53 16.66 27.43
CA TYR A 523 -3.92 16.18 27.32
C TYR A 523 -4.57 16.38 25.93
N VAL A 524 -4.30 17.51 25.27
CA VAL A 524 -4.79 17.80 23.91
C VAL A 524 -4.07 16.96 22.84
N GLN A 525 -2.78 16.67 23.03
CA GLN A 525 -2.00 15.84 22.13
C GLN A 525 -2.29 14.34 22.29
N ALA A 526 -2.79 13.94 23.47
CA ALA A 526 -3.17 12.58 23.77
C ALA A 526 -4.55 12.21 23.16
N LEU A 527 -5.44 13.20 22.95
CA LEU A 527 -6.78 12.98 22.39
C LEU A 527 -6.79 12.19 21.06
N PRO A 528 -5.97 12.50 20.03
CA PRO A 528 -6.00 11.78 18.76
C PRO A 528 -5.54 10.31 18.84
N TYR A 529 -4.98 9.87 19.97
CA TYR A 529 -4.73 8.44 20.18
C TYR A 529 -6.04 7.68 20.41
N MET A 530 -7.04 8.31 21.03
CA MET A 530 -8.36 7.69 21.27
C MET A 530 -9.09 7.39 19.96
N ASP A 531 -9.00 8.26 18.96
CA ASP A 531 -9.57 8.05 17.61
C ASP A 531 -9.01 6.83 16.89
N ARG A 532 -7.80 6.40 17.26
CA ARG A 532 -7.05 5.35 16.58
C ARG A 532 -7.22 3.98 17.22
N LEU A 533 -7.89 3.90 18.36
CA LEU A 533 -8.18 2.65 19.06
C LEU A 533 -9.29 1.91 18.32
N ASP A 534 -10.54 2.28 18.58
CA ASP A 534 -11.65 1.88 17.73
C ASP A 534 -11.84 2.92 16.62
N TYR A 535 -11.23 2.65 15.47
CA TYR A 535 -11.33 3.51 14.30
C TYR A 535 -12.73 3.55 13.67
N SER A 536 -13.63 2.63 14.04
CA SER A 536 -15.02 2.65 13.59
C SER A 536 -15.87 3.64 14.40
N SER A 537 -15.52 3.85 15.67
CA SER A 537 -16.23 4.74 16.59
C SER A 537 -15.34 5.83 17.21
N ALA A 538 -14.65 6.58 16.36
CA ALA A 538 -13.68 7.61 16.78
C ALA A 538 -14.24 8.63 17.80
N MET A 539 -15.37 9.27 17.50
CA MET A 539 -15.90 10.34 18.36
C MET A 539 -16.41 9.84 19.73
N THR A 540 -16.92 8.61 19.84
CA THR A 540 -17.25 8.04 21.15
C THR A 540 -16.00 7.84 21.99
N ASN A 541 -14.88 7.44 21.37
CA ASN A 541 -13.60 7.33 22.08
C ASN A 541 -13.12 8.70 22.57
N GLU A 542 -13.20 9.73 21.72
CA GLU A 542 -12.91 11.12 22.12
C GLU A 542 -13.77 11.56 23.31
N LEU A 543 -15.06 11.23 23.27
CA LEU A 543 -16.01 11.59 24.32
C LEU A 543 -15.64 10.92 25.66
N SER A 544 -15.29 9.63 25.65
CA SER A 544 -14.90 8.89 26.86
C SER A 544 -13.71 9.55 27.57
N TYR A 545 -12.69 9.94 26.79
CA TYR A 545 -11.49 10.60 27.29
C TYR A 545 -11.77 12.04 27.72
N THR A 546 -12.53 12.77 26.91
CA THR A 546 -12.91 14.16 27.20
C THR A 546 -13.71 14.26 28.49
N LYS A 547 -14.68 13.36 28.72
CA LYS A 547 -15.45 13.29 29.96
C LYS A 547 -14.60 12.96 31.18
N ALA A 548 -13.56 12.13 31.03
CA ALA A 548 -12.59 11.88 32.09
C ALA A 548 -11.80 13.16 32.44
N VAL A 549 -11.28 13.86 31.44
CA VAL A 549 -10.52 15.11 31.65
C VAL A 549 -11.40 16.22 32.23
N GLU A 550 -12.63 16.38 31.74
CA GLU A 550 -13.60 17.38 32.22
C GLU A 550 -13.99 17.16 33.68
N LYS A 551 -14.15 15.90 34.09
CA LYS A 551 -14.44 15.54 35.48
C LYS A 551 -13.27 15.86 36.42
N LEU A 552 -12.01 15.70 35.98
CA LEU A 552 -10.83 16.13 36.75
C LEU A 552 -10.65 17.66 36.80
N LEU A 553 -11.00 18.34 35.70
CA LEU A 553 -10.96 19.82 35.63
C LEU A 553 -12.12 20.47 36.39
N ASN A 554 -13.18 19.71 36.71
CA ASN A 554 -14.40 20.20 37.34
C ASN A 554 -15.03 21.39 36.58
N ILE A 555 -15.17 21.23 35.27
CA ILE A 555 -15.77 22.22 34.37
C ILE A 555 -17.11 21.74 33.82
N ASP A 556 -18.03 22.67 33.61
CA ASP A 556 -19.30 22.38 32.94
C ASP A 556 -19.28 22.88 31.49
N VAL A 557 -19.71 22.01 30.58
CA VAL A 557 -19.69 22.23 29.14
C VAL A 557 -20.96 22.97 28.71
N PRO A 558 -20.88 23.94 27.76
CA PRO A 558 -22.08 24.62 27.27
C PRO A 558 -23.14 23.68 26.69
N GLU A 559 -24.42 24.01 26.88
CA GLU A 559 -25.54 23.14 26.47
C GLU A 559 -25.50 22.76 24.98
N ARG A 560 -25.21 23.74 24.11
CA ARG A 560 -25.10 23.49 22.67
C ARG A 560 -24.04 22.44 22.35
N ALA A 561 -22.89 22.47 23.03
CA ALA A 561 -21.84 21.49 22.82
C ALA A 561 -22.27 20.07 23.28
N LYS A 562 -23.03 19.97 24.38
CA LYS A 562 -23.60 18.68 24.84
C LYS A 562 -24.55 18.07 23.81
N TRP A 563 -25.41 18.90 23.20
CA TRP A 563 -26.30 18.48 22.11
C TRP A 563 -25.54 18.04 20.86
N ILE A 564 -24.51 18.80 20.45
CA ILE A 564 -23.65 18.42 19.32
C ILE A 564 -22.94 17.08 19.58
N ARG A 565 -22.37 16.89 20.78
CA ARG A 565 -21.74 15.63 21.17
C ARG A 565 -22.70 14.46 21.14
N THR A 566 -23.92 14.65 21.64
CA THR A 566 -24.98 13.63 21.64
C THR A 566 -25.37 13.26 20.19
N LEU A 567 -25.59 14.26 19.33
CA LEU A 567 -25.88 14.07 17.91
C LEU A 567 -24.79 13.27 17.20
N PHE A 568 -23.53 13.68 17.33
CA PHE A 568 -22.44 12.98 16.66
C PHE A 568 -22.15 11.61 17.26
N SER A 569 -22.34 11.41 18.56
CA SER A 569 -22.17 10.09 19.19
C SER A 569 -23.17 9.08 18.64
N GLU A 570 -24.41 9.48 18.35
CA GLU A 570 -25.40 8.59 17.73
C GLU A 570 -25.14 8.40 16.24
N ILE A 571 -24.61 9.41 15.52
CA ILE A 571 -24.10 9.20 14.15
C ILE A 571 -22.94 8.18 14.16
N THR A 572 -22.03 8.29 15.13
CA THR A 572 -20.94 7.32 15.34
C THR A 572 -21.48 5.92 15.62
N ARG A 573 -22.57 5.83 16.40
CA ARG A 573 -23.23 4.56 16.71
C ARG A 573 -23.78 3.88 15.46
N ILE A 574 -24.44 4.64 14.60
CA ILE A 574 -24.90 4.12 13.30
C ILE A 574 -23.71 3.70 12.42
N LEU A 575 -22.66 4.53 12.34
CA LEU A 575 -21.43 4.19 11.60
C LEU A 575 -20.80 2.87 12.05
N ASN A 576 -20.78 2.62 13.35
CA ASN A 576 -20.26 1.39 13.93
C ASN A 576 -21.19 0.20 13.68
N HIS A 577 -22.49 0.31 13.97
CA HIS A 577 -23.43 -0.80 13.74
C HIS A 577 -23.54 -1.20 12.27
N ILE A 578 -23.45 -0.26 11.33
CA ILE A 578 -23.33 -0.57 9.89
C ILE A 578 -22.08 -1.42 9.65
N MET A 579 -20.92 -1.03 10.19
CA MET A 579 -19.69 -1.83 10.04
C MET A 579 -19.82 -3.20 10.68
N ALA A 580 -20.33 -3.29 11.91
CA ALA A 580 -20.45 -4.51 12.69
C ALA A 580 -21.40 -5.51 12.04
N VAL A 581 -22.65 -5.09 11.77
CA VAL A 581 -23.70 -5.96 11.21
C VAL A 581 -23.32 -6.45 9.82
N LEU A 582 -22.75 -5.58 8.99
CA LEU A 582 -22.49 -5.92 7.59
C LEU A 582 -21.20 -6.72 7.41
N SER A 583 -20.17 -6.45 8.21
CA SER A 583 -18.97 -7.30 8.24
C SER A 583 -19.33 -8.70 8.76
N HIS A 584 -20.14 -8.78 9.81
CA HIS A 584 -20.66 -10.06 10.29
C HIS A 584 -21.48 -10.80 9.23
N ALA A 585 -22.36 -10.09 8.50
CA ALA A 585 -23.10 -10.65 7.39
C ALA A 585 -22.18 -11.17 6.28
N MET A 586 -21.14 -10.41 5.92
CA MET A 586 -20.13 -10.81 4.93
C MET A 586 -19.39 -12.08 5.36
N ASP A 587 -18.96 -12.17 6.62
CA ASP A 587 -18.18 -13.30 7.13
C ASP A 587 -18.96 -14.61 7.09
N VAL A 588 -20.28 -14.54 7.30
CA VAL A 588 -21.19 -15.69 7.17
C VAL A 588 -21.50 -16.00 5.70
N GLY A 589 -21.44 -14.99 4.81
CA GLY A 589 -21.49 -15.17 3.35
C GLY A 589 -22.38 -14.18 2.57
N ALA A 590 -23.05 -13.23 3.23
CA ALA A 590 -23.93 -12.26 2.59
C ALA A 590 -23.18 -10.97 2.17
N LEU A 591 -22.84 -10.88 0.89
CA LEU A 591 -22.02 -9.78 0.33
C LEU A 591 -22.83 -8.52 -0.03
N THR A 592 -24.08 -8.67 -0.45
CA THR A 592 -24.90 -7.56 -0.97
C THR A 592 -25.22 -6.49 0.08
N PRO A 593 -25.64 -6.82 1.32
CA PRO A 593 -25.93 -5.80 2.34
C PRO A 593 -24.73 -4.92 2.66
N PHE A 594 -23.52 -5.47 2.59
CA PHE A 594 -22.29 -4.75 2.86
C PHE A 594 -22.10 -3.54 1.94
N LEU A 595 -22.34 -3.71 0.64
CA LEU A 595 -22.22 -2.62 -0.33
C LEU A 595 -23.28 -1.54 -0.10
N TYR A 596 -24.51 -1.93 0.25
CA TYR A 596 -25.60 -0.99 0.50
C TYR A 596 -25.35 -0.12 1.73
N GLY A 597 -24.95 -0.72 2.84
CA GLY A 597 -24.67 0.08 4.04
C GLY A 597 -23.39 0.90 3.94
N PHE A 598 -22.41 0.51 3.11
CA PHE A 598 -21.23 1.33 2.89
C PHE A 598 -21.53 2.63 2.12
N GLU A 599 -22.58 2.65 1.29
CA GLU A 599 -23.09 3.90 0.70
C GLU A 599 -23.59 4.87 1.79
N GLU A 600 -24.37 4.37 2.74
CA GLU A 600 -24.87 5.18 3.86
C GLU A 600 -23.75 5.61 4.80
N ARG A 601 -22.77 4.72 5.02
CA ARG A 601 -21.55 5.04 5.77
C ARG A 601 -20.74 6.16 5.13
N GLU A 602 -20.69 6.20 3.79
CA GLU A 602 -20.01 7.28 3.06
C GLU A 602 -20.69 8.64 3.28
N LYS A 603 -22.03 8.68 3.24
CA LYS A 603 -22.82 9.90 3.53
C LYS A 603 -22.55 10.42 4.94
N LEU A 604 -22.45 9.51 5.92
CA LEU A 604 -22.10 9.87 7.30
C LEU A 604 -20.65 10.36 7.43
N MET A 605 -19.70 9.81 6.67
CA MET A 605 -18.33 10.31 6.61
C MET A 605 -18.22 11.71 5.99
N GLU A 606 -19.11 12.07 5.06
CA GLU A 606 -19.21 13.43 4.54
C GLU A 606 -19.57 14.41 5.67
N PHE A 607 -20.48 14.04 6.59
CA PHE A 607 -20.79 14.86 7.76
C PHE A 607 -19.58 15.03 8.68
N TYR A 608 -18.78 13.98 8.88
CA TYR A 608 -17.51 14.08 9.64
C TYR A 608 -16.53 15.04 8.98
N GLU A 609 -16.38 14.94 7.65
CA GLU A 609 -15.50 15.80 6.88
C GLU A 609 -15.93 17.27 6.95
N ARG A 610 -17.24 17.54 6.81
CA ARG A 610 -17.76 18.91 6.86
C ARG A 610 -17.52 19.58 8.21
N VAL A 611 -17.49 18.82 9.29
CA VAL A 611 -17.38 19.36 10.66
C VAL A 611 -15.94 19.42 11.15
N SER A 612 -15.13 18.41 10.81
CA SER A 612 -13.76 18.28 11.33
C SER A 612 -12.66 18.52 10.28
N GLY A 613 -12.99 18.39 8.99
CA GLY A 613 -12.04 18.36 7.88
C GLY A 613 -11.45 16.98 7.59
N ALA A 614 -11.81 15.96 8.36
CA ALA A 614 -11.37 14.58 8.17
C ALA A 614 -12.55 13.60 8.19
N ARG A 615 -12.43 12.50 7.44
CA ARG A 615 -13.52 11.52 7.26
C ARG A 615 -13.65 10.47 8.36
N LEU A 616 -12.57 10.18 9.09
CA LEU A 616 -12.51 9.12 10.11
C LEU A 616 -12.01 9.66 11.45
N HIS A 617 -10.74 10.05 11.51
CA HIS A 617 -10.12 10.61 12.72
C HIS A 617 -10.38 12.12 12.78
N ALA A 618 -11.34 12.53 13.60
CA ALA A 618 -11.89 13.88 13.58
C ALA A 618 -11.17 14.87 14.52
N ALA A 619 -10.61 14.39 15.65
CA ALA A 619 -10.13 15.24 16.75
C ALA A 619 -11.13 16.38 17.10
N TYR A 620 -12.43 16.08 17.07
CA TYR A 620 -13.52 17.06 17.09
C TYR A 620 -14.06 17.32 18.49
N ILE A 621 -14.39 16.27 19.24
CA ILE A 621 -14.79 16.36 20.65
C ILE A 621 -13.51 16.57 21.47
N ARG A 622 -13.45 17.69 22.19
CA ARG A 622 -12.26 18.07 22.97
C ARG A 622 -12.63 18.41 24.41
N PRO A 623 -11.71 18.28 25.37
CA PRO A 623 -11.89 18.83 26.71
C PRO A 623 -12.29 20.30 26.66
N GLY A 624 -13.48 20.62 27.19
CA GLY A 624 -14.08 21.96 27.20
C GLY A 624 -15.09 22.26 26.08
N GLY A 625 -15.46 21.26 25.27
CA GLY A 625 -16.56 21.37 24.28
C GLY A 625 -16.28 20.64 22.96
N VAL A 626 -16.48 21.34 21.85
CA VAL A 626 -16.17 20.85 20.50
C VAL A 626 -15.18 21.78 19.79
N ALA A 627 -14.45 21.27 18.81
CA ALA A 627 -13.37 22.02 18.15
C ALA A 627 -13.88 23.22 17.33
N PHE A 628 -14.97 23.03 16.59
CA PHE A 628 -15.62 24.02 15.72
C PHE A 628 -17.14 23.91 15.85
N ASP A 629 -17.88 24.98 15.53
CA ASP A 629 -19.34 24.91 15.42
C ASP A 629 -19.76 24.14 14.15
N LEU A 630 -21.03 23.75 14.10
CA LEU A 630 -21.64 23.13 12.92
C LEU A 630 -21.63 24.11 11.74
N PRO A 631 -21.24 23.68 10.53
CA PRO A 631 -21.39 24.50 9.34
C PRO A 631 -22.86 24.72 8.99
N HIS A 632 -23.16 25.85 8.34
CA HIS A 632 -24.51 26.18 7.90
C HIS A 632 -25.09 25.09 6.96
N GLY A 633 -26.37 24.78 7.13
CA GLY A 633 -27.10 23.77 6.35
C GLY A 633 -26.90 22.31 6.77
N LEU A 634 -25.94 22.01 7.65
CA LEU A 634 -25.65 20.61 8.02
C LEU A 634 -26.82 19.91 8.73
N LEU A 635 -27.53 20.62 9.61
CA LEU A 635 -28.67 20.03 10.33
C LEU A 635 -29.80 19.61 9.38
N GLU A 636 -30.04 20.38 8.31
CA GLU A 636 -31.04 20.03 7.30
C GLU A 636 -30.63 18.80 6.51
N ASP A 637 -29.34 18.70 6.17
CA ASP A 637 -28.82 17.55 5.41
C ASP A 637 -28.83 16.27 6.25
N ILE A 638 -28.49 16.35 7.55
CA ILE A 638 -28.64 15.23 8.50
C ILE A 638 -30.11 14.82 8.60
N HIS A 639 -31.04 15.77 8.66
CA HIS A 639 -32.47 15.46 8.72
C HIS A 639 -32.96 14.75 7.45
N LYS A 640 -32.58 15.23 6.26
CA LYS A 640 -32.89 14.57 4.98
C LYS A 640 -32.34 13.14 4.96
N TRP A 641 -31.09 12.96 5.36
CA TRP A 641 -30.47 11.64 5.44
C TRP A 641 -31.22 10.71 6.41
N ALA A 642 -31.54 11.19 7.62
CA ALA A 642 -32.25 10.40 8.63
C ALA A 642 -33.61 9.90 8.13
N THR A 643 -34.36 10.72 7.37
CA THR A 643 -35.64 10.28 6.79
C THR A 643 -35.50 9.17 5.75
N GLN A 644 -34.40 9.15 4.99
CA GLN A 644 -34.13 8.13 3.97
C GLN A 644 -33.51 6.86 4.57
N PHE A 645 -32.72 7.01 5.64
CA PHE A 645 -31.98 5.90 6.22
C PHE A 645 -32.89 4.84 6.85
N SER A 646 -34.09 5.21 7.32
CA SER A 646 -35.07 4.24 7.85
C SER A 646 -35.42 3.15 6.82
N SER A 647 -35.68 3.52 5.56
CA SER A 647 -36.02 2.53 4.52
C SER A 647 -34.80 1.68 4.12
N ARG A 648 -33.58 2.21 4.25
CA ARG A 648 -32.34 1.45 4.03
C ARG A 648 -32.12 0.37 5.08
N ILE A 649 -32.47 0.64 6.34
CA ILE A 649 -32.45 -0.39 7.40
C ILE A 649 -33.43 -1.50 7.05
N ASP A 650 -34.64 -1.16 6.62
CA ASP A 650 -35.68 -2.14 6.28
C ASP A 650 -35.23 -3.04 5.11
N GLU A 651 -34.57 -2.48 4.09
CA GLU A 651 -33.98 -3.24 2.97
C GLU A 651 -32.88 -4.22 3.44
N ILE A 652 -32.03 -3.80 4.36
CA ILE A 652 -30.99 -4.67 4.95
C ILE A 652 -31.65 -5.79 5.78
N GLU A 653 -32.69 -5.46 6.55
CA GLU A 653 -33.43 -6.39 7.38
C GLU A 653 -34.18 -7.44 6.54
N GLU A 654 -34.79 -7.04 5.43
CA GLU A 654 -35.51 -7.93 4.52
C GLU A 654 -34.61 -9.03 3.94
N ILE A 655 -33.37 -8.67 3.58
CA ILE A 655 -32.39 -9.61 3.01
C ILE A 655 -31.82 -10.56 4.08
N VAL A 656 -31.62 -10.08 5.31
CA VAL A 656 -30.86 -10.82 6.34
C VAL A 656 -31.76 -11.47 7.39
N THR A 657 -32.67 -10.73 8.01
CA THR A 657 -33.49 -11.21 9.15
C THR A 657 -34.44 -12.33 8.75
N GLY A 658 -35.04 -12.25 7.56
CA GLY A 658 -35.95 -13.28 7.04
C GLY A 658 -35.24 -14.51 6.49
N ASN A 659 -33.93 -14.43 6.23
CA ASN A 659 -33.19 -15.47 5.56
C ASN A 659 -33.01 -16.71 6.46
N ARG A 660 -33.43 -17.86 5.94
CA ARG A 660 -33.29 -19.15 6.62
C ARG A 660 -31.83 -19.50 6.92
N ILE A 661 -30.91 -19.24 5.98
CA ILE A 661 -29.48 -19.53 6.15
C ILE A 661 -28.90 -18.69 7.30
N TRP A 662 -29.28 -17.42 7.37
CA TRP A 662 -28.84 -16.54 8.45
C TRP A 662 -29.32 -17.05 9.82
N LYS A 663 -30.61 -17.42 9.92
CA LYS A 663 -31.18 -18.01 11.13
C LYS A 663 -30.50 -19.31 11.54
N GLU A 664 -30.27 -20.23 10.60
CA GLU A 664 -29.58 -21.50 10.88
C GLU A 664 -28.13 -21.30 11.35
N ARG A 665 -27.46 -20.21 10.94
CA ARG A 665 -26.07 -19.91 11.32
C ARG A 665 -25.91 -19.03 12.56
N THR A 666 -26.99 -18.47 13.11
CA THR A 666 -26.92 -17.51 14.22
C THR A 666 -27.77 -17.91 15.43
N ILE A 667 -28.89 -18.60 15.22
CA ILE A 667 -29.75 -19.05 16.31
C ILE A 667 -29.07 -20.21 17.04
N GLY A 668 -28.93 -20.07 18.36
CA GLY A 668 -28.29 -21.08 19.21
C GLY A 668 -26.76 -21.13 19.12
N VAL A 669 -26.13 -20.24 18.35
CA VAL A 669 -24.67 -20.12 18.26
C VAL A 669 -24.17 -19.07 19.26
N GLY A 670 -23.09 -19.39 19.98
CA GLY A 670 -22.42 -18.45 20.89
C GLY A 670 -23.30 -18.00 22.05
N ARG A 671 -24.13 -18.92 22.57
CA ARG A 671 -25.08 -18.64 23.66
C ARG A 671 -24.33 -18.28 24.94
N VAL A 672 -24.72 -17.17 25.56
CA VAL A 672 -24.14 -16.70 26.82
C VAL A 672 -25.27 -16.46 27.82
N THR A 673 -25.17 -17.07 29.00
CA THR A 673 -26.14 -16.82 30.08
C THR A 673 -25.92 -15.46 30.73
N ALA A 674 -26.96 -14.94 31.40
CA ALA A 674 -26.89 -13.65 32.10
C ALA A 674 -25.78 -13.62 33.18
N ASP A 675 -25.63 -14.72 33.93
CA ASP A 675 -24.63 -14.83 35.00
C ASP A 675 -23.20 -14.88 34.42
N GLU A 676 -22.98 -15.69 33.38
CA GLU A 676 -21.68 -15.77 32.69
C GLU A 676 -21.29 -14.42 32.04
N ALA A 677 -22.26 -13.70 31.46
CA ALA A 677 -22.02 -12.37 30.90
C ALA A 677 -21.53 -11.38 31.97
N LEU A 678 -22.07 -11.45 33.19
CA LEU A 678 -21.64 -10.60 34.31
C LEU A 678 -20.27 -11.02 34.83
N ASP A 679 -20.01 -12.31 35.00
CA ASP A 679 -18.73 -12.84 35.48
C ASP A 679 -17.58 -12.46 34.54
N TYR A 680 -17.79 -12.54 33.22
CA TYR A 680 -16.82 -12.11 32.20
C TYR A 680 -16.82 -10.61 31.92
N CYS A 681 -17.60 -9.82 32.67
CA CYS A 681 -17.71 -8.36 32.54
C CYS A 681 -18.10 -7.90 31.12
N PHE A 682 -18.96 -8.65 30.43
CA PHE A 682 -19.52 -8.26 29.16
C PHE A 682 -20.42 -7.03 29.31
N SER A 683 -20.47 -6.22 28.25
CA SER A 683 -21.25 -4.97 28.20
C SER A 683 -21.83 -4.74 26.81
N GLY A 684 -22.75 -3.78 26.71
CA GLY A 684 -23.40 -3.40 25.45
C GLY A 684 -24.32 -4.49 24.87
N PRO A 685 -24.34 -4.66 23.53
CA PRO A 685 -25.19 -5.67 22.88
C PRO A 685 -24.94 -7.10 23.36
N MET A 686 -23.71 -7.43 23.80
CA MET A 686 -23.38 -8.75 24.34
C MET A 686 -24.13 -9.04 25.65
N LEU A 687 -24.27 -8.05 26.52
CA LEU A 687 -24.98 -8.16 27.79
C LEU A 687 -26.50 -8.08 27.60
N ARG A 688 -26.95 -7.15 26.74
CA ARG A 688 -28.38 -6.98 26.42
C ARG A 688 -28.97 -8.17 25.66
N GLY A 689 -28.17 -8.83 24.82
CA GLY A 689 -28.60 -10.05 24.12
C GLY A 689 -28.94 -11.20 25.09
N SER A 690 -28.30 -11.24 26.26
CA SER A 690 -28.52 -12.25 27.31
C SER A 690 -29.67 -11.91 28.27
N GLY A 691 -30.44 -10.84 28.02
CA GLY A 691 -31.63 -10.49 28.80
C GLY A 691 -31.45 -9.46 29.91
N ILE A 692 -30.25 -8.87 30.08
CA ILE A 692 -30.00 -7.85 31.10
C ILE A 692 -30.22 -6.45 30.49
N PRO A 693 -31.22 -5.67 30.95
CA PRO A 693 -31.50 -4.32 30.45
C PRO A 693 -30.53 -3.29 31.04
N TRP A 694 -29.25 -3.35 30.65
CA TRP A 694 -28.20 -2.43 31.10
C TRP A 694 -27.67 -1.57 29.94
N ASP A 695 -27.77 -0.25 30.09
CA ASP A 695 -27.22 0.76 29.17
C ASP A 695 -26.79 1.99 29.98
N LEU A 696 -25.55 2.44 29.82
CA LEU A 696 -25.04 3.59 30.56
C LEU A 696 -25.75 4.90 30.21
N ARG A 697 -26.35 5.02 29.02
CA ARG A 697 -27.08 6.24 28.60
C ARG A 697 -28.37 6.47 29.40
N LYS A 698 -28.98 5.43 29.96
CA LYS A 698 -30.16 5.53 30.84
C LYS A 698 -29.81 5.40 32.32
N THR A 699 -28.89 4.49 32.66
CA THR A 699 -28.55 4.20 34.07
C THR A 699 -27.61 5.26 34.66
N GLN A 700 -26.63 5.70 33.89
CA GLN A 700 -25.65 6.73 34.27
C GLN A 700 -25.56 7.79 33.18
N PRO A 701 -26.65 8.52 32.96
CA PRO A 701 -26.79 9.42 31.83
C PRO A 701 -25.70 10.49 31.83
N TYR A 702 -25.34 10.90 30.62
CA TYR A 702 -24.31 11.89 30.37
C TYR A 702 -24.72 12.83 29.27
N GLU A 703 -24.02 13.97 29.17
CA GLU A 703 -24.33 15.02 28.19
C GLU A 703 -25.81 15.45 28.27
N LYS A 704 -26.62 15.08 27.27
CA LYS A 704 -28.07 15.34 27.24
C LYS A 704 -28.89 14.09 26.91
N TYR A 705 -28.36 12.90 27.23
CA TYR A 705 -29.12 11.65 27.08
C TYR A 705 -30.36 11.57 27.99
N ASP A 706 -30.42 12.38 29.05
CA ASP A 706 -31.60 12.52 29.94
C ASP A 706 -32.82 13.18 29.28
N GLU A 707 -32.58 14.06 28.30
CA GLU A 707 -33.63 14.87 27.67
C GLU A 707 -34.13 14.25 26.35
N VAL A 708 -33.58 13.11 25.94
CA VAL A 708 -33.96 12.38 24.73
C VAL A 708 -34.70 11.09 25.06
N ASP A 709 -35.80 10.89 24.34
CA ASP A 709 -36.66 9.72 24.50
C ASP A 709 -36.23 8.62 23.54
N PHE A 710 -35.77 7.51 24.08
CA PHE A 710 -35.40 6.31 23.34
C PHE A 710 -35.60 5.07 24.23
N ASP A 711 -35.78 3.93 23.55
CA ASP A 711 -36.00 2.63 24.17
C ASP A 711 -34.73 1.75 24.09
N ILE A 712 -34.56 0.79 25.00
CA ILE A 712 -33.40 -0.12 25.02
C ILE A 712 -33.83 -1.48 24.46
N PRO A 713 -33.23 -1.98 23.37
CA PRO A 713 -33.50 -3.33 22.89
C PRO A 713 -32.78 -4.37 23.75
N VAL A 714 -33.50 -5.44 24.09
CA VAL A 714 -33.02 -6.53 24.95
C VAL A 714 -33.41 -7.86 24.30
N GLY A 715 -32.46 -8.80 24.25
CA GLY A 715 -32.67 -10.16 23.76
C GLY A 715 -33.14 -11.12 24.87
N GLU A 716 -33.49 -12.36 24.52
CA GLU A 716 -33.98 -13.34 25.49
C GLU A 716 -33.04 -14.54 25.64
N ASN A 717 -32.43 -15.01 24.55
CA ASN A 717 -31.73 -16.30 24.49
C ASN A 717 -30.21 -16.17 24.69
N GLY A 718 -29.63 -14.99 24.46
CA GLY A 718 -28.19 -14.75 24.55
C GLY A 718 -27.38 -15.23 23.36
N ASP A 719 -28.01 -15.51 22.22
CA ASP A 719 -27.36 -16.02 21.01
C ASP A 719 -26.87 -14.90 20.05
N CYS A 720 -26.20 -15.29 18.97
CA CYS A 720 -25.72 -14.34 17.96
C CYS A 720 -26.87 -13.59 17.28
N TYR A 721 -28.03 -14.23 17.11
CA TYR A 721 -29.19 -13.66 16.43
C TYR A 721 -29.85 -12.53 17.23
N ASP A 722 -30.05 -12.73 18.53
CA ASP A 722 -30.61 -11.70 19.43
C ASP A 722 -29.69 -10.47 19.49
N ARG A 723 -28.37 -10.67 19.51
CA ARG A 723 -27.39 -9.57 19.46
C ARG A 723 -27.44 -8.81 18.14
N TYR A 724 -27.65 -9.51 17.04
CA TYR A 724 -27.86 -8.89 15.73
C TYR A 724 -29.14 -8.03 15.71
N ILE A 725 -30.25 -8.55 16.24
CA ILE A 725 -31.52 -7.79 16.35
C ILE A 725 -31.34 -6.56 17.24
N CYS A 726 -30.64 -6.69 18.38
CA CYS A 726 -30.35 -5.56 19.26
C CYS A 726 -29.66 -4.43 18.50
N ARG A 727 -28.65 -4.74 17.67
CA ARG A 727 -27.95 -3.74 16.84
C ARG A 727 -28.85 -3.08 15.80
N ILE A 728 -29.74 -3.83 15.15
CA ILE A 728 -30.70 -3.25 14.21
C ILE A 728 -31.66 -2.29 14.89
N GLN A 729 -32.19 -2.68 16.05
CA GLN A 729 -33.10 -1.82 16.81
C GLN A 729 -32.35 -0.59 17.37
N GLU A 730 -31.09 -0.74 17.79
CA GLU A 730 -30.25 0.40 18.17
C GLU A 730 -30.05 1.40 17.03
N MET A 731 -29.94 0.95 15.78
CA MET A 731 -29.89 1.87 14.64
C MET A 731 -31.19 2.67 14.49
N ARG A 732 -32.36 2.05 14.71
CA ARG A 732 -33.67 2.75 14.67
C ARG A 732 -33.81 3.76 15.80
N GLU A 733 -33.42 3.39 17.02
CA GLU A 733 -33.43 4.30 18.17
C GLU A 733 -32.41 5.43 18.01
N ALA A 734 -31.25 5.17 17.42
CA ALA A 734 -30.27 6.21 17.09
C ALA A 734 -30.83 7.23 16.09
N ILE A 735 -31.57 6.81 15.05
CA ILE A 735 -32.27 7.72 14.13
C ILE A 735 -33.27 8.60 14.90
N ARG A 736 -34.04 8.00 15.82
CA ARG A 736 -35.01 8.71 16.65
C ARG A 736 -34.33 9.79 17.51
N ILE A 737 -33.18 9.47 18.11
CA ILE A 737 -32.38 10.44 18.88
C ILE A 737 -31.85 11.55 17.97
N ILE A 738 -31.30 11.21 16.80
CA ILE A 738 -30.81 12.20 15.82
C ILE A 738 -31.92 13.18 15.42
N GLY A 739 -33.13 12.68 15.13
CA GLY A 739 -34.28 13.51 14.83
C GLY A 739 -34.66 14.47 15.96
N GLN A 740 -34.61 14.00 17.22
CA GLN A 740 -34.87 14.83 18.39
C GLN A 740 -33.78 15.89 18.61
N CYS A 741 -32.50 15.52 18.45
CA CYS A 741 -31.36 16.43 18.57
C CYS A 741 -31.41 17.54 17.53
N CYS A 742 -31.79 17.24 16.27
CA CYS A 742 -31.99 18.25 15.24
C CYS A 742 -33.08 19.27 15.61
N ASN A 743 -34.17 18.82 16.25
CA ASN A 743 -35.28 19.69 16.66
C ASN A 743 -34.99 20.53 17.91
N LYS A 744 -34.22 19.98 18.87
CA LYS A 744 -33.96 20.59 20.18
C LYS A 744 -32.65 21.41 20.24
N MET A 745 -31.92 21.57 19.13
CA MET A 745 -30.60 22.22 19.12
C MET A 745 -30.68 23.71 19.55
N PRO A 746 -30.07 24.11 20.68
CA PRO A 746 -30.12 25.49 21.13
C PRO A 746 -29.06 26.38 20.42
N PRO A 747 -29.32 27.69 20.26
CA PRO A 747 -28.25 28.64 19.95
C PRO A 747 -27.34 28.82 21.18
N GLY A 748 -26.05 29.07 20.97
CA GLY A 748 -25.12 29.30 22.08
C GLY A 748 -23.65 29.05 21.74
N PRO A 749 -22.75 29.24 22.71
CA PRO A 749 -21.35 28.90 22.54
C PRO A 749 -21.15 27.37 22.49
N TYR A 750 -20.20 26.92 21.69
CA TYR A 750 -19.84 25.50 21.53
C TYR A 750 -18.57 25.10 22.31
N LYS A 751 -17.97 26.07 23.03
CA LYS A 751 -16.77 25.97 23.84
C LYS A 751 -17.00 26.71 25.15
N ILE A 752 -16.38 26.23 26.23
CA ILE A 752 -16.36 26.96 27.49
C ILE A 752 -15.64 28.30 27.31
N ASP A 753 -16.05 29.32 28.06
CA ASP A 753 -15.48 30.67 27.98
C ASP A 753 -14.12 30.80 28.72
N ASP A 754 -13.69 29.76 29.43
CA ASP A 754 -12.38 29.74 30.09
C ASP A 754 -11.23 29.49 29.09
N HIS A 755 -10.57 30.59 28.71
CA HIS A 755 -9.43 30.58 27.79
C HIS A 755 -8.13 30.00 28.38
N LYS A 756 -8.12 29.59 29.65
CA LYS A 756 -6.99 28.82 30.22
C LYS A 756 -6.99 27.36 29.81
N ILE A 757 -8.14 26.85 29.39
CA ILE A 757 -8.34 25.43 29.02
C ILE A 757 -8.56 25.34 27.51
N VAL A 758 -9.43 26.20 26.97
CA VAL A 758 -9.83 26.17 25.57
C VAL A 758 -9.20 27.34 24.81
N PRO A 759 -8.68 27.13 23.59
CA PRO A 759 -8.08 28.22 22.83
C PRO A 759 -9.13 29.28 22.43
N PRO A 760 -8.80 30.58 22.54
CA PRO A 760 -9.71 31.65 22.16
C PRO A 760 -9.95 31.69 20.63
N PRO A 761 -11.04 32.34 20.18
CA PRO A 761 -11.29 32.57 18.76
C PRO A 761 -10.12 33.25 18.03
N ARG A 762 -9.93 32.94 16.74
CA ARG A 762 -8.82 33.51 15.97
C ARG A 762 -8.94 35.02 15.75
N ALA A 763 -10.15 35.57 15.79
CA ALA A 763 -10.38 37.00 15.72
C ALA A 763 -9.87 37.69 16.99
N SER A 764 -10.33 37.24 18.18
CA SER A 764 -9.92 37.82 19.45
C SER A 764 -8.42 37.64 19.73
N MET A 765 -7.83 36.52 19.33
CA MET A 765 -6.38 36.27 19.44
C MET A 765 -5.52 37.33 18.72
N LYS A 766 -6.01 37.88 17.60
CA LYS A 766 -5.27 38.90 16.82
C LYS A 766 -5.43 40.32 17.39
N GLU A 767 -6.45 40.55 18.22
CA GLU A 767 -6.78 41.85 18.78
C GLU A 767 -6.35 41.99 20.25
N SER A 768 -6.60 40.98 21.08
CA SER A 768 -6.29 40.98 22.51
C SER A 768 -4.97 40.28 22.80
N MET A 769 -4.14 40.93 23.63
CA MET A 769 -2.87 40.38 24.09
C MET A 769 -3.08 39.17 25.01
N GLU A 770 -4.08 39.19 25.90
CA GLU A 770 -4.42 38.07 26.78
C GLU A 770 -4.77 36.83 25.98
N SER A 771 -5.59 37.00 24.94
CA SER A 771 -5.98 35.91 24.03
C SER A 771 -4.77 35.30 23.32
N LEU A 772 -3.80 36.13 22.91
CA LEU A 772 -2.56 35.66 22.30
C LEU A 772 -1.68 34.90 23.30
N ILE A 773 -1.55 35.38 24.54
CA ILE A 773 -0.79 34.70 25.60
C ILE A 773 -1.41 33.33 25.91
N HIS A 774 -2.73 33.27 26.07
CA HIS A 774 -3.44 32.02 26.32
C HIS A 774 -3.30 31.03 25.17
N HIS A 775 -3.45 31.50 23.93
CA HIS A 775 -3.19 30.68 22.75
C HIS A 775 -1.77 30.13 22.73
N PHE A 776 -0.76 30.98 22.95
CA PHE A 776 0.64 30.57 22.96
C PHE A 776 0.92 29.51 24.05
N LYS A 777 0.45 29.71 25.28
CA LYS A 777 0.63 28.75 26.38
C LYS A 777 -0.06 27.42 26.12
N LEU A 778 -1.30 27.42 25.64
CA LEU A 778 -2.06 26.19 25.37
C LEU A 778 -1.41 25.29 24.31
N PHE A 779 -0.81 25.87 23.27
CA PHE A 779 -0.18 25.11 22.19
C PHE A 779 1.28 24.74 22.43
N SER A 780 1.98 25.43 23.34
CA SER A 780 3.36 25.12 23.72
C SER A 780 3.43 24.22 24.97
N GLU A 781 2.86 24.69 26.08
CA GLU A 781 2.87 24.02 27.37
C GLU A 781 1.62 23.15 27.57
N GLY A 782 0.44 23.60 27.15
CA GLY A 782 -0.85 22.96 27.49
C GLY A 782 -1.40 23.43 28.84
N TYR A 783 -2.59 22.96 29.20
CA TYR A 783 -3.19 23.24 30.51
C TYR A 783 -2.81 22.17 31.53
N ALA A 784 -2.63 22.58 32.78
CA ALA A 784 -2.44 21.68 33.91
C ALA A 784 -3.80 21.18 34.42
N VAL A 785 -3.91 19.87 34.69
CA VAL A 785 -5.11 19.27 35.26
C VAL A 785 -4.85 19.03 36.75
N PRO A 786 -5.80 19.35 37.65
CA PRO A 786 -5.65 19.08 39.08
C PRO A 786 -5.22 17.64 39.38
N ALA A 787 -4.46 17.45 40.46
CA ALA A 787 -4.05 16.12 40.89
C ALA A 787 -5.26 15.32 41.36
N GLY A 788 -5.42 14.09 40.85
CA GLY A 788 -6.58 13.25 41.14
C GLY A 788 -6.67 12.04 40.20
N GLU A 789 -7.60 11.15 40.52
CA GLU A 789 -7.91 9.97 39.71
C GLU A 789 -9.40 9.99 39.33
N THR A 790 -9.71 9.53 38.12
CA THR A 790 -11.09 9.36 37.67
C THR A 790 -11.23 8.11 36.83
N TYR A 791 -12.37 7.44 37.01
CA TYR A 791 -12.90 6.45 36.07
C TYR A 791 -14.19 7.04 35.48
N SER A 792 -14.19 7.28 34.16
CA SER A 792 -15.35 7.77 33.43
C SER A 792 -15.69 6.79 32.32
N ALA A 793 -16.90 6.25 32.39
CA ALA A 793 -17.45 5.34 31.40
C ALA A 793 -18.52 6.03 30.53
N ILE A 794 -18.65 5.53 29.30
CA ILE A 794 -19.72 5.84 28.36
C ILE A 794 -20.18 4.56 27.67
N GLU A 795 -21.38 4.58 27.10
CA GLU A 795 -21.87 3.49 26.25
C GLU A 795 -21.35 3.70 24.81
N ALA A 796 -20.20 3.13 24.49
CA ALA A 796 -19.78 3.03 23.10
C ALA A 796 -20.69 2.02 22.35
N PRO A 797 -20.74 2.03 21.01
CA PRO A 797 -21.59 1.11 20.25
C PRO A 797 -21.21 -0.37 20.46
N LYS A 798 -19.93 -0.62 20.79
CA LYS A 798 -19.41 -1.94 21.14
C LYS A 798 -19.76 -2.36 22.57
N GLY A 799 -19.95 -1.41 23.48
CA GLY A 799 -20.24 -1.65 24.90
C GLY A 799 -19.64 -0.58 25.81
N GLU A 800 -19.38 -0.92 27.06
CA GLU A 800 -18.81 0.00 28.03
C GLU A 800 -17.35 0.33 27.66
N MET A 801 -17.13 1.56 27.22
CA MET A 801 -15.80 2.12 27.05
C MET A 801 -15.51 3.09 28.18
N ALA A 802 -14.39 2.90 28.86
CA ALA A 802 -14.02 3.75 29.97
C ALA A 802 -12.55 4.13 29.96
N VAL A 803 -12.26 5.30 30.50
CA VAL A 803 -10.90 5.80 30.70
C VAL A 803 -10.66 5.98 32.19
N HIS A 804 -9.64 5.28 32.70
CA HIS A 804 -9.09 5.48 34.02
C HIS A 804 -7.87 6.40 33.91
N LEU A 805 -8.04 7.65 34.33
CA LEU A 805 -7.08 8.73 34.16
C LEU A 805 -6.56 9.17 35.53
N ILE A 806 -5.24 9.18 35.69
CA ILE A 806 -4.54 9.67 36.88
C ILE A 806 -3.73 10.91 36.47
N SER A 807 -3.96 12.01 37.18
CA SER A 807 -3.22 13.27 37.05
C SER A 807 -2.41 13.54 38.30
N ASP A 808 -1.17 13.98 38.14
CA ASP A 808 -0.25 14.41 39.20
C ASP A 808 -0.22 15.93 39.40
N GLY A 809 -1.12 16.67 38.74
CA GLY A 809 -1.13 18.14 38.75
C GLY A 809 -0.37 18.77 37.58
N THR A 810 0.24 17.96 36.71
CA THR A 810 0.98 18.47 35.54
C THR A 810 0.08 18.64 34.31
N ASN A 811 0.70 19.07 33.19
CA ASN A 811 0.06 19.21 31.87
C ASN A 811 -0.04 17.90 31.07
N ARG A 812 0.47 16.80 31.62
CA ARG A 812 0.47 15.47 31.02
C ARG A 812 -0.27 14.49 31.93
N PRO A 813 -0.95 13.48 31.38
CA PRO A 813 -1.53 12.44 32.20
C PRO A 813 -0.41 11.60 32.80
N TYR A 814 -0.43 11.39 34.11
CA TYR A 814 0.53 10.52 34.79
C TYR A 814 0.33 9.06 34.35
N LYS A 815 -0.94 8.64 34.25
CA LYS A 815 -1.33 7.33 33.73
C LYS A 815 -2.70 7.43 33.07
N CYS A 816 -2.83 6.81 31.90
CA CYS A 816 -4.10 6.70 31.20
C CYS A 816 -4.32 5.23 30.82
N LYS A 817 -5.21 4.55 31.56
CA LYS A 817 -5.61 3.17 31.28
C LYS A 817 -6.97 3.17 30.60
N ILE A 818 -7.07 2.51 29.45
CA ILE A 818 -8.33 2.42 28.71
C ILE A 818 -8.94 1.04 28.95
N ARG A 819 -10.19 0.99 29.39
CA ARG A 819 -11.01 -0.22 29.37
C ARG A 819 -11.73 -0.26 28.03
N ALA A 820 -11.40 -1.27 27.23
CA ALA A 820 -12.06 -1.48 25.93
C ALA A 820 -13.03 -2.66 26.06
N PRO A 821 -14.23 -2.55 25.48
CA PRO A 821 -15.23 -3.60 25.52
C PRO A 821 -14.74 -4.87 24.82
N GLY A 822 -14.15 -4.76 23.63
CA GLY A 822 -13.70 -5.92 22.84
C GLY A 822 -12.63 -6.78 23.52
N PHE A 823 -11.87 -6.23 24.47
CA PHE A 823 -10.91 -7.01 25.26
C PHE A 823 -11.60 -7.99 26.21
N ALA A 824 -12.67 -7.56 26.88
CA ALA A 824 -13.46 -8.43 27.72
C ALA A 824 -14.21 -9.46 26.87
N HIS A 825 -14.81 -9.03 25.75
CA HIS A 825 -15.53 -9.92 24.84
C HIS A 825 -14.62 -11.03 24.27
N LEU A 826 -13.41 -10.69 23.83
CA LEU A 826 -12.46 -11.67 23.31
C LEU A 826 -11.96 -12.65 24.37
N ALA A 827 -11.87 -12.24 25.65
CA ALA A 827 -11.53 -13.15 26.73
C ALA A 827 -12.58 -14.27 26.92
N GLY A 828 -13.85 -13.98 26.61
CA GLY A 828 -14.92 -14.98 26.63
C GLY A 828 -15.06 -15.79 25.34
N ALA A 829 -14.22 -15.56 24.32
CA ALA A 829 -14.30 -16.26 23.05
C ALA A 829 -14.06 -17.78 23.20
N ASP A 830 -13.17 -18.21 24.10
CA ASP A 830 -12.94 -19.62 24.38
C ASP A 830 -14.24 -20.30 24.85
N PHE A 831 -14.81 -19.82 25.96
CA PHE A 831 -16.06 -20.31 26.52
C PHE A 831 -17.20 -20.33 25.50
N MET A 832 -17.38 -19.24 24.73
CA MET A 832 -18.44 -19.16 23.72
C MET A 832 -18.27 -20.14 22.55
N SER A 833 -17.02 -20.51 22.22
CA SER A 833 -16.69 -21.34 21.07
C SER A 833 -16.68 -22.84 21.36
N ARG A 834 -16.59 -23.24 22.63
CA ARG A 834 -16.59 -24.66 23.01
C ARG A 834 -17.83 -25.36 22.49
N HIS A 835 -17.64 -26.57 21.98
CA HIS A 835 -18.68 -27.43 21.41
C HIS A 835 -19.38 -26.87 20.15
N HIS A 836 -18.86 -25.79 19.59
CA HIS A 836 -19.32 -25.27 18.30
C HIS A 836 -18.41 -25.75 17.17
N PHE A 837 -18.92 -25.67 15.94
CA PHE A 837 -18.15 -26.01 14.76
C PHE A 837 -17.25 -24.84 14.31
N LEU A 838 -16.21 -25.16 13.55
CA LEU A 838 -15.31 -24.17 12.98
C LEU A 838 -16.01 -23.00 12.24
N PRO A 839 -17.07 -23.21 11.43
CA PRO A 839 -17.78 -22.11 10.77
C PRO A 839 -18.52 -21.19 11.75
N ASP A 840 -18.92 -21.70 12.91
CA ASP A 840 -19.68 -20.94 13.92
C ASP A 840 -18.76 -20.03 14.73
N MET A 841 -17.47 -20.38 14.84
CA MET A 841 -16.46 -19.48 15.42
C MET A 841 -16.37 -18.15 14.68
N VAL A 842 -16.52 -18.17 13.35
CA VAL A 842 -16.54 -16.95 12.54
C VAL A 842 -17.75 -16.07 12.88
N ALA A 843 -18.92 -16.69 13.11
CA ALA A 843 -20.11 -15.96 13.54
C ALA A 843 -19.96 -15.38 14.96
N ILE A 844 -19.32 -16.13 15.87
CA ILE A 844 -19.01 -15.70 17.24
C ILE A 844 -18.08 -14.47 17.25
N ILE A 845 -17.03 -14.49 16.42
CA ILE A 845 -16.12 -13.35 16.25
C ILE A 845 -16.87 -12.13 15.72
N GLY A 846 -17.69 -12.32 14.68
CA GLY A 846 -18.47 -11.24 14.07
C GLY A 846 -19.48 -10.63 15.04
N THR A 847 -20.18 -11.44 15.84
CA THR A 847 -21.14 -10.91 16.83
C THR A 847 -20.47 -10.23 18.02
N SER A 848 -19.21 -10.54 18.32
CA SER A 848 -18.44 -9.86 19.37
C SER A 848 -17.94 -8.48 18.93
N ASP A 849 -18.04 -8.16 17.63
CA ASP A 849 -17.71 -6.87 17.03
C ASP A 849 -16.29 -6.37 17.41
N LEU A 850 -15.31 -7.23 17.15
CA LEU A 850 -13.92 -7.01 17.57
C LEU A 850 -13.18 -6.08 16.60
N VAL A 851 -12.61 -5.00 17.14
CA VAL A 851 -11.66 -4.14 16.44
C VAL A 851 -10.32 -4.18 17.17
N PHE A 852 -9.29 -4.74 16.54
CA PHE A 852 -8.04 -5.01 17.24
C PHE A 852 -7.28 -3.77 17.73
N GLY A 853 -7.56 -2.59 17.18
CA GLY A 853 -6.94 -1.36 17.68
C GLY A 853 -7.38 -0.99 19.10
N GLU A 854 -8.60 -1.39 19.51
CA GLU A 854 -9.04 -1.23 20.90
C GLU A 854 -8.68 -2.43 21.78
N VAL A 855 -8.43 -3.62 21.21
CA VAL A 855 -7.99 -4.79 22.00
C VAL A 855 -6.52 -4.62 22.37
N ASP A 856 -5.68 -4.34 21.37
CA ASP A 856 -4.23 -4.21 21.46
C ASP A 856 -3.83 -2.73 21.60
N ARG A 857 -3.59 -2.25 22.82
CA ARG A 857 -3.32 -0.82 23.07
C ARG A 857 -1.91 -0.55 23.53
#